data_AF-A0A644XLD8-F1
#
_entry.id   AF-A0A644XLD8-F1
#
_cell.length_a   1.000
_cell.length_b   1.000
_cell.length_c   1.000
_cell.angle_alpha   90.00
_cell.angle_beta   90.00
_cell.angle_gamma   90.00
#
_symmetry.space_group_name_H-M   'P 1'
#
loop_
_entity.id
_entity.type
_entity.pdbx_description
1 polymer ?
#
loop_
_entity_poly.entity_id
_entity_poly.type
_entity_poly.pdbx_seq_one_letter_code
_entity_poly.pdbx_strand_id
1 'polypeptide(L)'
;MAEADTAPSPSTVLGADVTHSSTVDRLIGRALDGRYEIISRLARGGMATVYRAEDRRLDRTVAVKIMHEGLGDDQDFATNFDREARAAAHLSHPNIVSVFDQGNDFGRPYIVMELVEGSTLRRLVSREAPLTPTRALDLLDPILSALCAAHDAGLIHRDMKPENVLISRRGQLKVADFGLARAVTAQSAAATQGLLVGTVSYLPPELVEHGYADTRSDVYSAGIMLFEMLTGKKPHTGDTPIQVAYAHVHKDVPQPSDWVDTDWRRSLDGIPPYLDALVGAATARDPEQRPRDARAFLDGVRRARKALSSGIMHDPHLTTLLADPNSLDDTEPVDIEYTPTRRAMAALAASRATAVGSTTGSACGAASAPATPGLPTASVTYADRPGAADALDATDGHDGHDGPEPEDEVEWADSGAYEITREARRRRARRVVSILVTLLTAAALVMGVWWLAVGRYVPAPTVTNLTQPEASAAVKAAGLEFASTEEFSETVPTGRVIASVPGPGEDVARGATLTAVLSKGPERYAVPAVIGKDSAGAQEALRTAHLAVGTVNQAWSESVAEGAVISASVEPGTSVRPGTVVDLTVSKGREPITVTNWYNRDAKDAVATLAGKGLRVVTGEDFSDQVAAGKVLGQTPSDGTLHRGDTVTLTISKGPQPVAVPDVKGMAVKDAQDAMTKAGFRTTTQPVEANYLGLGYVARASSDPGTMVARGSTITLYLV
;
A
#
# COMPACT_ATOMS: atom_id res chain seq x y z
N MET A 1 -12.69 -6.93 -63.00
CA MET A 1 -14.17 -6.80 -63.03
C MET A 1 -14.60 -7.15 -61.61
N ALA A 2 -14.95 -6.14 -60.79
CA ALA A 2 -16.31 -5.59 -60.64
C ALA A 2 -17.14 -6.50 -59.69
N GLU A 3 -17.99 -6.02 -58.78
CA GLU A 3 -18.51 -4.66 -58.45
C GLU A 3 -17.96 -4.17 -57.07
N ALA A 4 -17.94 -2.90 -56.64
CA ALA A 4 -18.68 -1.65 -56.88
C ALA A 4 -19.87 -1.38 -55.92
N ASP A 5 -19.79 -0.23 -55.20
CA ASP A 5 -20.77 0.37 -54.27
C ASP A 5 -21.27 -0.49 -53.08
N THR A 6 -21.77 0.05 -51.95
CA THR A 6 -22.44 1.34 -51.68
C THR A 6 -22.11 1.89 -50.29
N ALA A 7 -22.16 3.21 -50.10
CA ALA A 7 -22.16 3.85 -48.77
C ALA A 7 -23.47 4.63 -48.49
N PRO A 8 -24.02 4.58 -47.26
CA PRO A 8 -25.05 5.52 -46.81
C PRO A 8 -24.50 6.53 -45.78
N SER A 9 -24.94 7.78 -45.90
CA SER A 9 -24.67 8.87 -44.93
C SER A 9 -25.82 8.98 -43.89
N PRO A 10 -26.00 10.05 -43.09
CA PRO A 10 -26.03 9.87 -41.64
C PRO A 10 -27.40 10.20 -40.99
N SER A 11 -27.37 10.24 -39.64
CA SER A 11 -28.38 10.74 -38.71
C SER A 11 -29.51 9.80 -38.27
N THR A 12 -29.53 9.53 -36.95
CA THR A 12 -30.72 9.49 -36.09
C THR A 12 -30.26 9.73 -34.66
N VAL A 13 -30.93 10.63 -33.94
CA VAL A 13 -30.67 10.90 -32.52
C VAL A 13 -31.72 10.19 -31.69
N LEU A 14 -31.29 9.22 -30.89
CA LEU A 14 -31.95 8.55 -29.76
C LEU A 14 -30.82 7.83 -29.01
N GLY A 15 -30.82 7.65 -27.70
CA GLY A 15 -31.91 7.79 -26.74
C GLY A 15 -31.76 6.70 -25.68
N ALA A 16 -30.58 6.62 -25.05
CA ALA A 16 -30.27 5.57 -24.08
C ALA A 16 -30.94 5.88 -22.75
N ASP A 17 -31.88 5.03 -22.35
CA ASP A 17 -32.74 5.22 -21.19
C ASP A 17 -31.94 5.12 -19.88
N VAL A 18 -32.08 6.11 -19.00
CA VAL A 18 -31.41 6.16 -17.70
C VAL A 18 -32.46 5.99 -16.62
N THR A 19 -32.52 4.79 -16.06
CA THR A 19 -33.42 4.45 -14.95
C THR A 19 -33.06 5.27 -13.70
N HIS A 20 -33.81 6.34 -13.46
CA HIS A 20 -33.56 7.29 -12.38
C HIS A 20 -33.75 6.67 -10.99
N SER A 21 -32.66 6.29 -10.33
CA SER A 21 -32.60 6.16 -8.86
C SER A 21 -32.07 7.47 -8.25
N SER A 22 -32.87 8.53 -8.36
CA SER A 22 -32.48 9.88 -7.94
C SER A 22 -32.71 10.11 -6.44
N THR A 23 -31.77 9.66 -5.61
CA THR A 23 -31.57 10.29 -4.29
C THR A 23 -31.07 11.71 -4.52
N VAL A 24 -31.95 12.70 -4.28
CA VAL A 24 -31.64 14.11 -4.51
C VAL A 24 -30.48 14.53 -3.62
N ASP A 25 -29.41 15.01 -4.25
CA ASP A 25 -28.18 15.42 -3.56
C ASP A 25 -28.42 16.75 -2.85
N ARG A 26 -28.65 16.69 -1.53
CA ARG A 26 -29.10 17.82 -0.68
C ARG A 26 -28.15 19.02 -0.63
N LEU A 27 -26.96 18.92 -1.20
CA LEU A 27 -26.02 20.04 -1.29
C LEU A 27 -26.17 20.88 -2.56
N ILE A 28 -26.80 20.37 -3.63
CA ILE A 28 -27.00 21.12 -4.87
C ILE A 28 -27.98 22.28 -4.63
N GLY A 29 -27.63 23.48 -5.10
CA GLY A 29 -28.38 24.73 -4.85
C GLY A 29 -28.11 25.37 -3.48
N ARG A 30 -27.20 24.80 -2.67
CA ARG A 30 -26.79 25.37 -1.37
C ARG A 30 -25.50 26.16 -1.52
N ALA A 31 -25.38 27.29 -0.81
CA ALA A 31 -24.15 28.06 -0.69
C ALA A 31 -23.40 27.70 0.60
N LEU A 32 -22.20 27.13 0.50
CA LEU A 32 -21.30 26.90 1.64
C LEU A 32 -20.70 28.23 2.10
N ASP A 33 -20.67 28.48 3.42
CA ASP A 33 -20.26 29.76 4.02
C ASP A 33 -20.93 31.00 3.36
N GLY A 34 -22.14 30.81 2.83
CA GLY A 34 -22.86 31.83 2.04
C GLY A 34 -22.19 32.25 0.72
N ARG A 35 -21.02 31.70 0.39
CA ARG A 35 -20.14 32.13 -0.72
C ARG A 35 -20.10 31.16 -1.90
N TYR A 36 -20.00 29.86 -1.64
CA TYR A 36 -19.75 28.85 -2.67
C TYR A 36 -21.02 28.09 -3.02
N GLU A 37 -21.69 28.51 -4.08
CA GLU A 37 -22.95 27.93 -4.53
C GLU A 37 -22.73 26.65 -5.33
N ILE A 38 -23.18 25.51 -4.80
CA ILE A 38 -23.00 24.19 -5.43
C ILE A 38 -23.95 24.03 -6.62
N ILE A 39 -23.39 24.05 -7.84
CA ILE A 39 -24.14 23.93 -9.10
C ILE A 39 -24.44 22.46 -9.43
N SER A 40 -23.43 21.58 -9.34
CA SER A 40 -23.56 20.17 -9.72
C SER A 40 -22.47 19.29 -9.11
N ARG A 41 -22.72 17.98 -9.01
CA ARG A 41 -21.71 17.00 -8.58
C ARG A 41 -20.81 16.61 -9.76
N LEU A 42 -19.50 16.64 -9.56
CA LEU A 42 -18.49 16.22 -10.55
C LEU A 42 -18.04 14.77 -10.32
N ALA A 43 -17.74 14.39 -9.08
CA ALA A 43 -17.29 13.05 -8.73
C ALA A 43 -17.67 12.70 -7.28
N ARG A 44 -17.82 11.41 -6.97
CA ARG A 44 -18.01 10.89 -5.61
C ARG A 44 -16.93 9.84 -5.33
N GLY A 45 -16.08 10.11 -4.35
CA GLY A 45 -15.14 9.13 -3.79
C GLY A 45 -15.68 8.48 -2.52
N GLY A 46 -14.86 7.64 -1.89
CA GLY A 46 -15.22 6.97 -0.63
C GLY A 46 -15.17 7.86 0.63
N MET A 47 -14.40 8.96 0.60
CA MET A 47 -14.21 9.86 1.75
C MET A 47 -14.73 11.29 1.50
N ALA A 48 -14.98 11.65 0.25
CA ALA A 48 -15.31 13.00 -0.18
C ALA A 48 -16.14 13.00 -1.46
N THR A 49 -16.90 14.07 -1.67
CA THR A 49 -17.59 14.35 -2.94
C THR A 49 -17.08 15.67 -3.50
N VAL A 50 -16.76 15.69 -4.80
CA VAL A 50 -16.30 16.88 -5.52
C VAL A 50 -17.45 17.45 -6.33
N TYR A 51 -17.69 18.75 -6.18
CA TYR A 51 -18.75 19.51 -6.84
C TYR A 51 -18.17 20.64 -7.68
N ARG A 52 -18.93 21.05 -8.70
CA ARG A 52 -18.78 22.33 -9.40
C ARG A 52 -19.55 23.38 -8.60
N ALA A 53 -18.91 24.50 -8.29
CA ALA A 53 -19.54 25.59 -7.56
C ALA A 53 -19.22 26.96 -8.18
N GLU A 54 -19.98 27.98 -7.77
CA GLU A 54 -19.75 29.38 -8.11
C GLU A 54 -19.24 30.16 -6.89
N ASP A 55 -18.11 30.85 -7.02
CA ASP A 55 -17.57 31.74 -6.00
C ASP A 55 -18.26 33.11 -6.11
N ARG A 56 -19.39 33.28 -5.41
CA ARG A 56 -20.25 34.48 -5.48
C ARG A 56 -19.56 35.81 -5.12
N ARG A 57 -18.32 35.78 -4.61
CA ARG A 57 -17.51 36.99 -4.34
C ARG A 57 -16.52 37.33 -5.46
N LEU A 58 -16.15 36.37 -6.31
CA LEU A 58 -15.10 36.51 -7.33
C LEU A 58 -15.57 36.16 -8.75
N ASP A 59 -16.88 35.93 -8.94
CA ASP A 59 -17.55 35.66 -10.23
C ASP A 59 -16.82 34.62 -11.09
N ARG A 60 -16.54 33.46 -10.47
CA ARG A 60 -15.77 32.37 -11.08
C ARG A 60 -16.32 31.00 -10.70
N THR A 61 -16.30 30.08 -11.65
CA THR A 61 -16.54 28.66 -11.36
C THR A 61 -15.31 28.04 -10.69
N VAL A 62 -15.52 27.28 -9.62
CA VAL A 62 -14.50 26.54 -8.86
C VAL A 62 -14.91 25.07 -8.70
N ALA A 63 -13.95 24.21 -8.35
CA ALA A 63 -14.24 22.88 -7.82
C ALA A 63 -14.21 22.94 -6.29
N VAL A 64 -15.15 22.25 -5.63
CA VAL A 64 -15.21 22.16 -4.16
C VAL A 64 -15.27 20.71 -3.75
N LYS A 65 -14.25 20.27 -3.00
CA LYS A 65 -14.16 18.92 -2.42
C LYS A 65 -14.66 18.98 -0.98
N ILE A 66 -15.77 18.29 -0.70
CA ILE A 66 -16.45 18.27 0.60
C ILE A 66 -16.30 16.87 1.20
N MET A 67 -15.84 16.78 2.44
CA MET A 67 -15.68 15.51 3.15
C MET A 67 -17.04 14.92 3.57
N HIS A 68 -17.12 13.60 3.70
CA HIS A 68 -18.34 12.92 4.17
C HIS A 68 -18.49 13.02 5.70
N GLU A 69 -19.72 13.00 6.19
CA GLU A 69 -20.02 13.00 7.63
C GLU A 69 -19.55 11.71 8.30
N GLY A 70 -19.15 11.78 9.58
CA GLY A 70 -18.63 10.65 10.34
C GLY A 70 -17.13 10.36 10.17
N LEU A 71 -16.41 11.14 9.35
CA LEU A 71 -14.94 11.06 9.22
C LEU A 71 -14.19 12.07 10.11
N GLY A 72 -14.90 12.86 10.92
CA GLY A 72 -14.38 14.08 11.55
C GLY A 72 -14.61 14.23 13.05
N ASP A 73 -15.02 13.17 13.76
CA ASP A 73 -15.10 13.20 15.23
C ASP A 73 -13.69 13.20 15.89
N ASP A 74 -12.66 12.71 15.18
CA ASP A 74 -11.27 12.88 15.57
C ASP A 74 -10.78 14.31 15.27
N GLN A 75 -10.52 15.10 16.31
CA GLN A 75 -9.96 16.45 16.18
C GLN A 75 -8.60 16.47 15.48
N ASP A 76 -7.84 15.37 15.60
CA ASP A 76 -6.58 15.16 14.90
C ASP A 76 -6.76 15.08 13.38
N PHE A 77 -7.86 14.50 12.87
CA PHE A 77 -8.11 14.45 11.43
C PHE A 77 -8.31 15.85 10.87
N ALA A 78 -9.20 16.64 11.49
CA ALA A 78 -9.45 18.02 11.08
C ALA A 78 -8.18 18.88 11.14
N THR A 79 -7.36 18.73 12.19
CA THR A 79 -6.11 19.49 12.37
C THR A 79 -5.04 19.12 11.33
N ASN A 80 -4.92 17.84 10.96
CA ASN A 80 -4.00 17.41 9.90
C ASN A 80 -4.48 17.85 8.51
N PHE A 81 -5.80 17.74 8.23
CA PHE A 81 -6.44 18.22 7.01
C PHE A 81 -6.15 19.72 6.77
N ASP A 82 -6.35 20.54 7.80
CA ASP A 82 -6.08 21.98 7.77
C ASP A 82 -4.60 22.30 7.48
N ARG A 83 -3.67 21.53 8.04
CA ARG A 83 -2.23 21.72 7.81
C ARG A 83 -1.84 21.38 6.36
N GLU A 84 -2.34 20.28 5.82
CA GLU A 84 -2.01 19.83 4.46
C GLU A 84 -2.70 20.70 3.39
N ALA A 85 -3.93 21.16 3.63
CA ALA A 85 -4.63 22.11 2.78
C ALA A 85 -3.91 23.47 2.71
N ARG A 86 -3.42 23.98 3.85
CA ARG A 86 -2.61 25.21 3.90
C ARG A 86 -1.26 25.04 3.19
N ALA A 87 -0.61 23.88 3.28
CA ALA A 87 0.61 23.59 2.54
C ALA A 87 0.35 23.61 1.01
N ALA A 88 -0.68 22.88 0.56
CA ALA A 88 -1.08 22.84 -0.85
C ALA A 88 -1.49 24.23 -1.41
N ALA A 89 -2.07 25.12 -0.59
CA ALA A 89 -2.42 26.48 -0.98
C ALA A 89 -1.22 27.39 -1.28
N HIS A 90 -0.02 27.06 -0.82
CA HIS A 90 1.21 27.79 -1.17
C HIS A 90 1.88 27.29 -2.46
N LEU A 91 1.42 26.16 -3.04
CA LEU A 91 1.99 25.57 -4.26
C LEU A 91 1.46 26.25 -5.52
N SER A 92 2.24 27.19 -6.05
CA SER A 92 1.98 27.85 -7.33
C SER A 92 2.85 27.26 -8.45
N HIS A 93 2.34 26.23 -9.14
CA HIS A 93 3.02 25.58 -10.27
C HIS A 93 2.04 25.31 -11.43
N PRO A 94 2.41 25.49 -12.72
CA PRO A 94 1.51 25.31 -13.86
C PRO A 94 0.90 23.90 -13.97
N ASN A 95 1.59 22.88 -13.45
CA ASN A 95 1.12 21.49 -13.44
C ASN A 95 0.55 21.02 -12.09
N ILE A 96 0.23 21.94 -11.18
CA ILE A 96 -0.54 21.67 -9.95
C ILE A 96 -1.94 22.29 -10.11
N VAL A 97 -2.98 21.65 -9.57
CA VAL A 97 -4.31 22.26 -9.39
C VAL A 97 -4.24 23.24 -8.23
N SER A 98 -4.45 24.53 -8.50
CA SER A 98 -4.34 25.56 -7.45
C SER A 98 -5.47 25.42 -6.42
N VAL A 99 -5.11 25.32 -5.14
CA VAL A 99 -6.04 25.49 -4.02
C VAL A 99 -6.25 26.99 -3.80
N PHE A 100 -7.50 27.42 -3.61
CA PHE A 100 -7.88 28.82 -3.47
C PHE A 100 -8.38 29.18 -2.08
N ASP A 101 -9.01 28.23 -1.37
CA ASP A 101 -9.65 28.48 -0.08
C ASP A 101 -9.94 27.15 0.64
N GLN A 102 -10.18 27.21 1.95
CA GLN A 102 -10.61 26.08 2.76
C GLN A 102 -11.58 26.54 3.87
N GLY A 103 -12.48 25.65 4.29
CA GLY A 103 -13.44 25.97 5.33
C GLY A 103 -14.13 24.75 5.92
N ASN A 104 -15.09 25.01 6.82
CA ASN A 104 -15.89 24.01 7.49
C ASN A 104 -17.34 24.48 7.51
N ASP A 105 -18.24 23.74 6.86
CA ASP A 105 -19.67 24.05 6.80
C ASP A 105 -20.42 23.00 7.63
N PHE A 106 -20.94 23.42 8.80
CA PHE A 106 -21.73 22.58 9.72
C PHE A 106 -21.05 21.24 10.10
N GLY A 107 -19.74 21.26 10.34
CA GLY A 107 -18.97 20.07 10.70
C GLY A 107 -18.45 19.26 9.50
N ARG A 108 -18.63 19.76 8.27
CA ARG A 108 -18.08 19.18 7.04
C ARG A 108 -16.93 20.04 6.52
N PRO A 109 -15.66 19.61 6.68
CA PRO A 109 -14.52 20.26 6.04
C PRO A 109 -14.67 20.27 4.51
N TYR A 110 -14.27 21.38 3.89
CA TYR A 110 -14.22 21.52 2.44
C TYR A 110 -12.99 22.31 1.97
N ILE A 111 -12.54 21.99 0.76
CA ILE A 111 -11.44 22.69 0.08
C ILE A 111 -11.91 23.16 -1.29
N VAL A 112 -11.58 24.40 -1.62
CA VAL A 112 -11.93 25.06 -2.88
C VAL A 112 -10.70 25.15 -3.75
N MET A 113 -10.82 24.70 -5.00
CA MET A 113 -9.70 24.57 -5.93
C MET A 113 -10.10 24.94 -7.36
N GLU A 114 -9.09 25.08 -8.22
CA GLU A 114 -9.23 25.29 -9.66
C GLU A 114 -10.07 24.20 -10.34
N LEU A 115 -11.11 24.60 -11.07
CA LEU A 115 -11.87 23.68 -11.91
C LEU A 115 -11.12 23.41 -13.23
N VAL A 116 -10.38 22.30 -13.28
CA VAL A 116 -9.76 21.82 -14.52
C VAL A 116 -10.79 21.12 -15.39
N GLU A 117 -11.41 21.86 -16.32
CA GLU A 117 -12.31 21.27 -17.32
C GLU A 117 -11.55 20.34 -18.29
N GLY A 118 -11.87 19.04 -18.30
CA GLY A 118 -11.22 18.08 -19.19
C GLY A 118 -11.50 16.61 -18.83
N SER A 119 -10.45 15.79 -18.78
CA SER A 119 -10.52 14.36 -18.44
C SER A 119 -9.32 13.91 -17.61
N THR A 120 -9.48 12.88 -16.79
CA THR A 120 -8.37 12.26 -16.04
C THR A 120 -7.40 11.52 -16.97
N LEU A 121 -6.14 11.34 -16.54
CA LEU A 121 -5.16 10.49 -17.21
C LEU A 121 -5.65 9.04 -17.32
N ARG A 122 -6.38 8.53 -16.31
CA ARG A 122 -7.08 7.23 -16.37
C ARG A 122 -7.91 7.09 -17.65
N ARG A 123 -8.68 8.12 -18.02
CA ARG A 123 -9.55 8.09 -19.21
C ARG A 123 -8.76 8.16 -20.53
N LEU A 124 -7.54 8.70 -20.51
CA LEU A 124 -6.62 8.64 -21.64
C LEU A 124 -6.00 7.24 -21.74
N VAL A 125 -5.41 6.72 -20.65
CA VAL A 125 -4.76 5.40 -20.59
C VAL A 125 -5.74 4.29 -21.00
N SER A 126 -6.96 4.27 -20.45
CA SER A 126 -8.01 3.30 -20.83
C SER A 126 -8.58 3.46 -22.25
N ARG A 127 -8.09 4.41 -23.05
CA ARG A 127 -8.48 4.62 -24.47
C ARG A 127 -7.30 4.44 -25.44
N GLU A 128 -6.11 4.88 -25.06
CA GLU A 128 -4.96 5.04 -25.94
C GLU A 128 -3.77 4.13 -25.60
N ALA A 129 -3.73 3.50 -24.42
CA ALA A 129 -2.61 2.64 -24.05
C ALA A 129 -2.71 1.24 -24.69
N PRO A 130 -1.58 0.57 -25.04
CA PRO A 130 -0.18 0.99 -24.83
C PRO A 130 0.21 2.24 -25.64
N LEU A 131 0.81 3.22 -24.95
CA LEU A 131 1.28 4.47 -25.53
C LEU A 131 2.71 4.30 -26.06
N THR A 132 3.04 5.02 -27.14
CA THR A 132 4.42 5.03 -27.64
C THR A 132 5.39 5.62 -26.60
N PRO A 133 6.66 5.18 -26.55
CA PRO A 133 7.65 5.61 -25.56
C PRO A 133 7.71 7.13 -25.36
N THR A 134 7.82 7.89 -26.45
CA THR A 134 7.86 9.36 -26.41
C THR A 134 6.59 9.95 -25.80
N ARG A 135 5.41 9.40 -26.15
CA ARG A 135 4.12 9.88 -25.65
C ARG A 135 3.92 9.63 -24.15
N ALA A 136 4.43 8.51 -23.63
CA ALA A 136 4.41 8.23 -22.20
C ALA A 136 5.31 9.22 -21.42
N LEU A 137 6.52 9.52 -21.92
CA LEU A 137 7.42 10.49 -21.28
C LEU A 137 6.90 11.94 -21.37
N ASP A 138 6.25 12.32 -22.48
CA ASP A 138 5.63 13.64 -22.64
C ASP A 138 4.45 13.88 -21.66
N LEU A 139 3.78 12.82 -21.24
CA LEU A 139 2.76 12.88 -20.18
C LEU A 139 3.39 12.84 -18.77
N LEU A 140 4.57 12.22 -18.61
CA LEU A 140 5.23 12.05 -17.32
C LEU A 140 6.06 13.27 -16.88
N ASP A 141 6.77 13.96 -17.79
CA ASP A 141 7.55 15.19 -17.48
C ASP A 141 6.72 16.23 -16.68
N PRO A 142 5.50 16.64 -17.10
CA PRO A 142 4.69 17.57 -16.31
C PRO A 142 4.13 17.00 -15.00
N ILE A 143 3.98 15.67 -14.87
CA ILE A 143 3.60 15.03 -13.59
C ILE A 143 4.77 15.14 -12.60
N LEU A 144 5.97 14.76 -13.03
CA LEU A 144 7.16 14.81 -12.19
C LEU A 144 7.57 16.26 -11.89
N SER A 145 7.39 17.20 -12.82
CA SER A 145 7.61 18.64 -12.55
C SER A 145 6.65 19.18 -11.48
N ALA A 146 5.42 18.66 -11.40
CA ALA A 146 4.50 18.99 -10.30
C ALA A 146 4.94 18.39 -8.96
N LEU A 147 5.41 17.14 -8.97
CA LEU A 147 5.97 16.50 -7.77
C LEU A 147 7.26 17.17 -7.29
N CYS A 148 8.15 17.61 -8.19
CA CYS A 148 9.33 18.41 -7.85
C CYS A 148 8.93 19.64 -7.02
N ALA A 149 7.99 20.45 -7.52
CA ALA A 149 7.52 21.66 -6.85
C ALA A 149 6.85 21.38 -5.49
N ALA A 150 6.28 20.19 -5.28
CA ALA A 150 5.75 19.76 -3.99
C ALA A 150 6.88 19.29 -3.04
N HIS A 151 7.82 18.47 -3.53
CA HIS A 151 8.95 17.96 -2.77
C HIS A 151 9.90 19.08 -2.33
N ASP A 152 10.19 20.05 -3.21
CA ASP A 152 10.96 21.27 -2.91
C ASP A 152 10.32 22.10 -1.77
N ALA A 153 9.00 21.98 -1.58
CA ALA A 153 8.23 22.61 -0.51
C ALA A 153 7.98 21.69 0.71
N GLY A 154 8.55 20.49 0.73
CA GLY A 154 8.38 19.51 1.81
C GLY A 154 7.03 18.77 1.83
N LEU A 155 6.27 18.80 0.72
CA LEU A 155 4.98 18.11 0.60
C LEU A 155 5.10 16.84 -0.26
N ILE A 156 4.67 15.71 0.31
CA ILE A 156 4.58 14.40 -0.35
C ILE A 156 3.11 14.13 -0.68
N HIS A 157 2.81 13.60 -1.86
CA HIS A 157 1.45 13.37 -2.34
C HIS A 157 0.82 12.09 -1.77
N ARG A 158 1.58 10.99 -1.64
CA ARG A 158 1.17 9.69 -1.02
C ARG A 158 0.02 8.93 -1.72
N ASP A 159 -0.48 9.40 -2.86
CA ASP A 159 -1.65 8.84 -3.56
C ASP A 159 -1.56 9.10 -5.08
N MET A 160 -0.35 9.07 -5.65
CA MET A 160 -0.12 9.33 -7.08
C MET A 160 -0.70 8.21 -7.94
N LYS A 161 -1.67 8.56 -8.80
CA LYS A 161 -2.37 7.62 -9.70
C LYS A 161 -3.05 8.35 -10.88
N PRO A 162 -3.40 7.65 -11.98
CA PRO A 162 -3.99 8.28 -13.16
C PRO A 162 -5.37 8.94 -12.94
N GLU A 163 -6.06 8.64 -11.84
CA GLU A 163 -7.29 9.32 -11.43
C GLU A 163 -7.04 10.75 -10.90
N ASN A 164 -5.91 10.97 -10.22
CA ASN A 164 -5.55 12.25 -9.59
C ASN A 164 -4.83 13.22 -10.56
N VAL A 165 -4.50 12.74 -11.76
CA VAL A 165 -3.89 13.55 -12.83
C VAL A 165 -4.98 14.00 -13.82
N LEU A 166 -5.16 15.31 -13.96
CA LEU A 166 -6.17 15.95 -14.79
C LEU A 166 -5.55 16.52 -16.08
N ILE A 167 -6.19 16.29 -17.22
CA ILE A 167 -5.79 16.81 -18.53
C ILE A 167 -6.89 17.77 -19.00
N SER A 168 -6.58 19.06 -19.06
CA SER A 168 -7.52 20.10 -19.46
C SER A 168 -7.93 20.01 -20.94
N ARG A 169 -9.04 20.68 -21.30
CA ARG A 169 -9.46 20.94 -22.70
C ARG A 169 -8.39 21.60 -23.58
N ARG A 170 -7.34 22.19 -22.99
CA ARG A 170 -6.20 22.82 -23.69
C ARG A 170 -4.96 21.92 -23.76
N GLY A 171 -5.04 20.66 -23.31
CA GLY A 171 -3.92 19.72 -23.25
C GLY A 171 -2.95 19.91 -22.08
N GLN A 172 -3.08 21.00 -21.32
CA GLN A 172 -2.30 21.21 -20.10
C GLN A 172 -2.70 20.17 -19.04
N LEU A 173 -1.69 19.46 -18.52
CA LEU A 173 -1.79 18.46 -17.46
C LEU A 173 -1.58 19.12 -16.09
N LYS A 174 -2.39 18.74 -15.09
CA LYS A 174 -2.32 19.20 -13.69
C LYS A 174 -2.55 18.05 -12.71
N VAL A 175 -1.73 17.97 -11.67
CA VAL A 175 -1.87 17.02 -10.54
C VAL A 175 -2.77 17.63 -9.45
N ALA A 176 -3.71 16.84 -8.94
CA ALA A 176 -4.68 17.20 -7.91
C ALA A 176 -4.56 16.27 -6.68
N ASP A 177 -5.20 16.63 -5.56
CA ASP A 177 -5.35 15.75 -4.37
C ASP A 177 -4.05 15.38 -3.60
N PHE A 178 -3.08 16.29 -3.53
CA PHE A 178 -1.87 16.17 -2.69
C PHE A 178 -2.18 15.94 -1.19
N GLY A 179 -2.00 14.72 -0.68
CA GLY A 179 -2.02 14.37 0.76
C GLY A 179 -3.39 14.30 1.45
N LEU A 180 -4.28 15.26 1.13
CA LEU A 180 -5.46 15.80 1.84
C LEU A 180 -6.39 14.90 2.71
N ALA A 181 -6.24 13.58 2.86
CA ALA A 181 -7.17 12.77 3.65
C ALA A 181 -6.63 11.42 4.17
N ARG A 182 -5.31 11.22 4.35
CA ARG A 182 -4.80 9.91 4.81
C ARG A 182 -3.86 10.02 6.02
N ALA A 183 -4.47 9.89 7.21
CA ALA A 183 -3.76 9.45 8.39
C ALA A 183 -3.24 8.01 8.16
N VAL A 184 -1.93 7.82 8.30
CA VAL A 184 -1.20 6.56 8.07
C VAL A 184 -1.90 5.35 8.70
N THR A 185 -2.34 5.50 9.95
CA THR A 185 -3.04 4.49 10.75
C THR A 185 -4.25 3.87 10.04
N ALA A 186 -5.05 4.67 9.33
CA ALA A 186 -6.26 4.22 8.66
C ALA A 186 -5.96 3.33 7.44
N GLN A 187 -4.82 3.52 6.76
CA GLN A 187 -4.45 2.72 5.60
C GLN A 187 -4.01 1.32 5.99
N SER A 188 -3.02 1.20 6.86
CA SER A 188 -2.44 -0.09 7.26
C SER A 188 -3.47 -0.94 8.01
N ALA A 189 -4.34 -0.31 8.80
CA ALA A 189 -5.49 -0.97 9.43
C ALA A 189 -6.55 -1.43 8.40
N ALA A 190 -7.02 -0.57 7.49
CA ALA A 190 -8.04 -0.97 6.51
C ALA A 190 -7.51 -1.95 5.44
N ALA A 191 -6.20 -1.98 5.18
CA ALA A 191 -5.56 -2.99 4.34
C ALA A 191 -5.57 -4.38 5.02
N THR A 192 -5.14 -4.46 6.29
CA THR A 192 -5.18 -5.70 7.09
C THR A 192 -6.60 -6.18 7.40
N GLN A 193 -7.57 -5.26 7.45
CA GLN A 193 -9.00 -5.57 7.68
C GLN A 193 -9.82 -5.77 6.39
N GLY A 194 -9.21 -5.66 5.19
CA GLY A 194 -9.90 -5.85 3.91
C GLY A 194 -10.94 -4.77 3.53
N LEU A 195 -11.04 -3.69 4.30
CA LEU A 195 -12.00 -2.59 4.15
C LEU A 195 -11.56 -1.52 3.13
N LEU A 196 -10.53 -1.79 2.33
CA LEU A 196 -9.93 -0.80 1.43
C LEU A 196 -10.79 -0.53 0.18
N VAL A 197 -11.77 0.37 0.30
CA VAL A 197 -12.51 0.96 -0.83
C VAL A 197 -11.62 1.99 -1.54
N GLY A 198 -10.56 1.52 -2.22
CA GLY A 198 -9.59 2.37 -2.91
C GLY A 198 -8.55 1.62 -3.75
N THR A 199 -8.02 2.30 -4.77
CA THR A 199 -7.12 1.73 -5.80
C THR A 199 -5.72 1.42 -5.25
N VAL A 200 -5.53 0.21 -4.74
CA VAL A 200 -4.22 -0.37 -4.32
C VAL A 200 -3.17 -0.49 -5.43
N SER A 201 -3.53 -0.35 -6.71
CA SER A 201 -2.66 -0.68 -7.87
C SER A 201 -1.44 0.22 -8.08
N TYR A 202 -1.24 1.24 -7.24
CA TYR A 202 -0.11 2.18 -7.27
C TYR A 202 0.55 2.31 -5.90
N LEU A 203 0.15 1.46 -4.94
CA LEU A 203 0.50 1.60 -3.54
C LEU A 203 1.97 1.19 -3.32
N PRO A 204 2.83 2.10 -2.81
CA PRO A 204 4.24 1.77 -2.60
C PRO A 204 4.43 0.77 -1.44
N PRO A 205 5.44 -0.12 -1.51
CA PRO A 205 5.64 -1.21 -0.55
C PRO A 205 5.72 -0.73 0.92
N GLU A 206 6.49 0.32 1.18
CA GLU A 206 6.74 0.86 2.51
C GLU A 206 5.46 1.36 3.21
N LEU A 207 4.46 1.81 2.43
CA LEU A 207 3.15 2.24 2.94
C LEU A 207 2.24 1.06 3.31
N VAL A 208 2.57 -0.16 2.87
CA VAL A 208 1.94 -1.41 3.29
C VAL A 208 2.66 -1.98 4.53
N GLU A 209 3.99 -2.04 4.51
CA GLU A 209 4.81 -2.67 5.56
C GLU A 209 4.95 -1.79 6.82
N HIS A 210 5.30 -0.52 6.63
CA HIS A 210 5.68 0.41 7.69
C HIS A 210 4.63 1.52 7.90
N GLY A 211 3.74 1.72 6.93
CA GLY A 211 2.73 2.78 6.92
C GLY A 211 3.28 4.19 6.64
N TYR A 212 4.60 4.38 6.68
CA TYR A 212 5.24 5.64 6.31
C TYR A 212 5.35 5.79 4.79
N ALA A 213 5.47 7.03 4.32
CA ALA A 213 5.68 7.37 2.92
C ALA A 213 6.54 8.65 2.82
N ASP A 214 7.48 8.66 1.88
CA ASP A 214 8.45 9.73 1.62
C ASP A 214 8.41 10.20 0.16
N THR A 215 9.43 10.93 -0.30
CA THR A 215 9.55 11.37 -1.70
C THR A 215 9.75 10.20 -2.69
N ARG A 216 10.33 9.08 -2.25
CA ARG A 216 10.56 7.86 -3.05
C ARG A 216 9.27 7.03 -3.19
N SER A 217 8.30 7.20 -2.29
CA SER A 217 6.95 6.64 -2.41
C SER A 217 6.18 7.22 -3.60
N ASP A 218 6.31 8.53 -3.85
CA ASP A 218 5.71 9.18 -5.03
C ASP A 218 6.45 8.80 -6.33
N VAL A 219 7.78 8.62 -6.27
CA VAL A 219 8.60 8.10 -7.40
C VAL A 219 8.14 6.68 -7.80
N TYR A 220 7.96 5.77 -6.83
CA TYR A 220 7.44 4.42 -7.10
C TYR A 220 6.08 4.46 -7.78
N SER A 221 5.16 5.24 -7.22
CA SER A 221 3.80 5.42 -7.75
C SER A 221 3.82 5.96 -9.19
N ALA A 222 4.73 6.89 -9.50
CA ALA A 222 4.94 7.42 -10.84
C ALA A 222 5.61 6.41 -11.80
N GLY A 223 6.50 5.56 -11.31
CA GLY A 223 7.06 4.42 -12.06
C GLY A 223 5.98 3.40 -12.47
N ILE A 224 5.05 3.08 -11.56
CA ILE A 224 3.90 2.21 -11.88
C ILE A 224 2.98 2.85 -12.93
N MET A 225 2.78 4.18 -12.89
CA MET A 225 2.06 4.89 -13.95
C MET A 225 2.80 4.85 -15.29
N LEU A 226 4.13 4.94 -15.32
CA LEU A 226 4.92 4.80 -16.54
C LEU A 226 4.78 3.38 -17.13
N PHE A 227 4.85 2.34 -16.29
CA PHE A 227 4.58 0.96 -16.71
C PHE A 227 3.18 0.80 -17.33
N GLU A 228 2.13 1.33 -16.69
CA GLU A 228 0.76 1.22 -17.21
C GLU A 228 0.57 2.01 -18.52
N MET A 229 1.21 3.18 -18.65
CA MET A 229 1.21 3.96 -19.89
C MET A 229 1.89 3.21 -21.04
N LEU A 230 3.04 2.58 -20.81
CA LEU A 230 3.79 1.85 -21.84
C LEU A 230 3.15 0.52 -22.25
N THR A 231 2.57 -0.23 -21.30
CA THR A 231 2.08 -1.60 -21.54
C THR A 231 0.56 -1.71 -21.69
N GLY A 232 -0.20 -0.66 -21.32
CA GLY A 232 -1.66 -0.70 -21.21
C GLY A 232 -2.19 -1.59 -20.08
N LYS A 233 -1.31 -2.12 -19.22
CA LYS A 233 -1.64 -3.08 -18.15
C LYS A 233 -1.00 -2.67 -16.84
N LYS A 234 -1.58 -3.12 -15.72
CA LYS A 234 -0.97 -2.96 -14.40
C LYS A 234 0.05 -4.08 -14.15
N PRO A 235 1.20 -3.81 -13.51
CA PRO A 235 2.22 -4.85 -13.28
C PRO A 235 1.75 -5.89 -12.26
N HIS A 236 0.82 -5.52 -11.37
CA HIS A 236 0.22 -6.41 -10.38
C HIS A 236 -1.31 -6.35 -10.44
N THR A 237 -1.92 -7.53 -10.43
CA THR A 237 -3.37 -7.76 -10.44
C THR A 237 -3.72 -8.91 -9.49
N GLY A 238 -4.97 -8.96 -9.04
CA GLY A 238 -5.51 -9.96 -8.14
C GLY A 238 -6.98 -9.69 -7.85
N ASP A 239 -7.70 -10.72 -7.42
CA ASP A 239 -9.16 -10.67 -7.21
C ASP A 239 -9.55 -9.83 -5.98
N THR A 240 -8.61 -9.62 -5.06
CA THR A 240 -8.80 -8.82 -3.84
C THR A 240 -7.74 -7.71 -3.73
N PRO A 241 -8.08 -6.55 -3.13
CA PRO A 241 -7.11 -5.45 -2.97
C PRO A 241 -5.85 -5.86 -2.17
N ILE A 242 -6.00 -6.75 -1.19
CA ILE A 242 -4.88 -7.21 -0.36
C ILE A 242 -3.88 -8.07 -1.14
N GLN A 243 -4.31 -8.84 -2.16
CA GLN A 243 -3.38 -9.57 -3.04
C GLN A 243 -2.51 -8.64 -3.88
N VAL A 244 -3.07 -7.52 -4.34
CA VAL A 244 -2.32 -6.52 -5.13
C VAL A 244 -1.32 -5.76 -4.23
N ALA A 245 -1.75 -5.35 -3.03
CA ALA A 245 -0.84 -4.75 -2.04
C ALA A 245 0.29 -5.71 -1.62
N TYR A 246 -0.04 -6.99 -1.37
CA TYR A 246 0.95 -8.02 -1.09
C TYR A 246 1.92 -8.24 -2.26
N ALA A 247 1.44 -8.16 -3.50
CA ALA A 247 2.28 -8.27 -4.69
C ALA A 247 3.31 -7.13 -4.80
N HIS A 248 2.93 -5.87 -4.53
CA HIS A 248 3.90 -4.76 -4.50
C HIS A 248 5.03 -4.99 -3.49
N VAL A 249 4.73 -5.63 -2.34
CA VAL A 249 5.73 -5.96 -1.30
C VAL A 249 6.58 -7.19 -1.64
N HIS A 250 6.03 -8.21 -2.31
CA HIS A 250 6.69 -9.53 -2.45
C HIS A 250 7.08 -9.92 -3.89
N LYS A 251 6.79 -9.08 -4.89
CA LYS A 251 7.13 -9.32 -6.30
C LYS A 251 7.82 -8.11 -6.88
N ASP A 252 8.66 -8.33 -7.89
CA ASP A 252 9.28 -7.24 -8.66
C ASP A 252 8.33 -6.84 -9.78
N VAL A 253 8.37 -5.57 -10.16
CA VAL A 253 7.70 -5.08 -11.37
C VAL A 253 8.45 -5.66 -12.59
N PRO A 254 7.78 -6.35 -13.51
CA PRO A 254 8.43 -6.90 -14.71
C PRO A 254 8.91 -5.79 -15.64
N GLN A 255 9.79 -6.11 -16.58
CA GLN A 255 10.24 -5.11 -17.57
C GLN A 255 9.08 -4.78 -18.52
N PRO A 256 8.80 -3.48 -18.79
CA PRO A 256 7.80 -3.10 -19.77
C PRO A 256 7.95 -3.78 -21.14
N SER A 257 9.18 -3.99 -21.61
CA SER A 257 9.46 -4.66 -22.89
C SER A 257 9.07 -6.14 -22.93
N ASP A 258 9.04 -6.85 -21.80
CA ASP A 258 8.53 -8.24 -21.73
C ASP A 258 7.02 -8.33 -22.04
N TRP A 259 6.29 -7.21 -21.94
CA TRP A 259 4.81 -7.16 -22.00
C TRP A 259 4.26 -6.59 -23.31
N VAL A 260 5.13 -6.19 -24.24
CA VAL A 260 4.79 -5.53 -25.52
C VAL A 260 5.52 -6.23 -26.68
N ASP A 261 4.76 -6.81 -27.61
CA ASP A 261 5.25 -7.60 -28.76
C ASP A 261 5.89 -6.75 -29.88
N THR A 262 6.54 -5.62 -29.53
CA THR A 262 7.13 -4.66 -30.47
C THR A 262 8.64 -4.59 -30.25
N ASP A 263 9.38 -5.37 -31.05
CA ASP A 263 10.85 -5.38 -31.03
C ASP A 263 11.41 -3.98 -31.31
N TRP A 264 12.03 -3.36 -30.29
CA TRP A 264 12.65 -2.04 -30.37
C TRP A 264 13.77 -1.96 -31.41
N ARG A 265 14.31 -3.09 -31.85
CA ARG A 265 15.27 -3.16 -32.97
C ARG A 265 14.61 -2.97 -34.34
N ARG A 266 13.27 -2.95 -34.41
CA ARG A 266 12.47 -2.91 -35.65
C ARG A 266 11.47 -1.76 -35.71
N SER A 267 10.99 -1.24 -34.58
CA SER A 267 10.17 -0.02 -34.54
C SER A 267 10.61 0.95 -33.44
N LEU A 268 10.45 2.25 -33.72
CA LEU A 268 10.54 3.35 -32.74
C LEU A 268 9.45 3.29 -31.67
N ASP A 269 8.38 2.51 -31.90
CA ASP A 269 7.32 2.27 -30.93
C ASP A 269 7.68 1.19 -29.89
N GLY A 270 8.73 0.41 -30.14
CA GLY A 270 9.24 -0.61 -29.20
C GLY A 270 10.00 0.02 -28.04
N ILE A 271 9.99 -0.62 -26.87
CA ILE A 271 10.54 -0.05 -25.64
C ILE A 271 12.07 -0.25 -25.58
N PRO A 272 12.89 0.82 -25.50
CA PRO A 272 14.34 0.70 -25.37
C PRO A 272 14.77 0.13 -24.00
N PRO A 273 15.91 -0.58 -23.92
CA PRO A 273 16.43 -1.11 -22.65
C PRO A 273 16.65 -0.06 -21.54
N TYR A 274 16.94 1.19 -21.91
CA TYR A 274 17.08 2.29 -20.94
C TYR A 274 15.74 2.75 -20.34
N LEU A 275 14.59 2.44 -20.96
CA LEU A 275 13.28 2.63 -20.33
C LEU A 275 12.91 1.49 -19.39
N ASP A 276 13.30 0.25 -19.69
CA ASP A 276 13.15 -0.86 -18.76
C ASP A 276 13.98 -0.61 -17.49
N ALA A 277 15.21 -0.11 -17.65
CA ALA A 277 16.05 0.36 -16.55
C ALA A 277 15.39 1.50 -15.74
N LEU A 278 14.91 2.55 -16.42
CA LEU A 278 14.27 3.72 -15.79
C LEU A 278 13.00 3.35 -15.01
N VAL A 279 12.18 2.42 -15.52
CA VAL A 279 11.02 1.90 -14.79
C VAL A 279 11.50 1.04 -13.62
N GLY A 280 12.42 0.10 -13.84
CA GLY A 280 12.94 -0.79 -12.81
C GLY A 280 13.52 -0.07 -11.60
N ALA A 281 14.33 0.97 -11.82
CA ALA A 281 14.89 1.82 -10.77
C ALA A 281 13.79 2.60 -10.02
N ALA A 282 12.81 3.18 -10.73
CA ALA A 282 11.70 3.87 -10.08
C ALA A 282 10.81 2.91 -9.25
N THR A 283 10.61 1.68 -9.71
CA THR A 283 9.74 0.68 -9.08
C THR A 283 10.47 -0.39 -8.27
N ALA A 284 11.71 -0.13 -7.83
CA ALA A 284 12.44 -1.03 -6.93
C ALA A 284 11.66 -1.17 -5.60
N ARG A 285 11.61 -2.38 -5.01
CA ARG A 285 10.92 -2.59 -3.72
C ARG A 285 11.53 -1.75 -2.60
N ASP A 286 12.85 -1.82 -2.46
CA ASP A 286 13.63 -1.04 -1.50
C ASP A 286 13.65 0.45 -1.88
N PRO A 287 13.18 1.38 -1.03
CA PRO A 287 13.23 2.81 -1.30
C PRO A 287 14.65 3.36 -1.51
N GLU A 288 15.68 2.77 -0.90
CA GLU A 288 17.09 3.18 -1.10
C GLU A 288 17.62 2.84 -2.50
N GLN A 289 16.93 1.96 -3.23
CA GLN A 289 17.28 1.58 -4.61
C GLN A 289 16.51 2.39 -5.67
N ARG A 290 15.74 3.42 -5.25
CA ARG A 290 15.00 4.34 -6.12
C ARG A 290 15.70 5.70 -6.20
N PRO A 291 15.49 6.49 -7.28
CA PRO A 291 15.85 7.91 -7.30
C PRO A 291 15.28 8.63 -6.06
N ARG A 292 16.07 9.46 -5.37
CA ARG A 292 15.70 10.00 -4.04
C ARG A 292 14.42 10.84 -4.03
N ASP A 293 14.11 11.47 -5.16
CA ASP A 293 13.03 12.42 -5.32
C ASP A 293 12.51 12.45 -6.79
N ALA A 294 11.44 13.22 -7.01
CA ALA A 294 10.86 13.38 -8.34
C ALA A 294 11.76 14.16 -9.32
N ARG A 295 12.79 14.87 -8.86
CA ARG A 295 13.73 15.67 -9.67
C ARG A 295 14.80 14.76 -10.29
N ALA A 296 15.42 13.89 -9.51
CA ALA A 296 16.31 12.83 -10.00
C ALA A 296 15.59 11.94 -11.03
N PHE A 297 14.34 11.54 -10.75
CA PHE A 297 13.54 10.77 -11.70
C PHE A 297 13.14 11.58 -12.97
N LEU A 298 12.83 12.88 -12.84
CA LEU A 298 12.54 13.77 -13.96
C LEU A 298 13.76 13.96 -14.88
N ASP A 299 14.96 14.07 -14.34
CA ASP A 299 16.17 14.18 -15.15
C ASP A 299 16.50 12.86 -15.87
N GLY A 300 16.20 11.70 -15.25
CA GLY A 300 16.20 10.40 -15.94
C GLY A 300 15.22 10.34 -17.12
N VAL A 301 13.96 10.76 -16.89
CA VAL A 301 12.91 10.89 -17.93
C VAL A 301 13.33 11.83 -19.05
N ARG A 302 13.97 12.95 -18.75
CA ARG A 302 14.43 13.93 -19.74
C ARG A 302 15.61 13.41 -20.56
N ARG A 303 16.54 12.66 -19.96
CA ARG A 303 17.62 11.95 -20.69
C ARG A 303 17.06 10.91 -21.64
N ALA A 304 16.12 10.08 -21.18
CA ALA A 304 15.44 9.08 -22.02
C ALA A 304 14.65 9.73 -23.18
N ARG A 305 13.90 10.82 -22.93
CA ARG A 305 13.20 11.56 -24.00
C ARG A 305 14.19 12.17 -25.00
N LYS A 306 15.33 12.69 -24.55
CA LYS A 306 16.38 13.22 -25.42
C LYS A 306 16.95 12.12 -26.34
N ALA A 307 17.22 10.93 -25.81
CA ALA A 307 17.66 9.78 -26.60
C ALA A 307 16.63 9.36 -27.66
N LEU A 308 15.36 9.17 -27.26
CA LEU A 308 14.25 8.87 -28.18
C LEU A 308 14.08 9.94 -29.28
N SER A 309 14.09 11.23 -28.91
CA SER A 309 13.98 12.34 -29.86
C SER A 309 15.16 12.43 -30.84
N SER A 310 16.28 11.77 -30.52
CA SER A 310 17.47 11.64 -31.35
C SER A 310 17.50 10.33 -32.16
N GLY A 311 16.45 9.49 -32.07
CA GLY A 311 16.37 8.18 -32.72
C GLY A 311 17.21 7.08 -32.07
N ILE A 312 17.73 7.29 -30.86
CA ILE A 312 18.65 6.36 -30.19
C ILE A 312 17.83 5.29 -29.45
N MET A 313 17.62 4.13 -30.09
CA MET A 313 16.89 3.00 -29.50
C MET A 313 17.77 2.07 -28.64
N HIS A 314 19.10 2.24 -28.66
CA HIS A 314 20.01 1.51 -27.80
C HIS A 314 21.21 2.37 -27.42
N ASP A 315 21.37 2.58 -26.12
CA ASP A 315 22.55 3.22 -25.52
C ASP A 315 22.87 2.44 -24.22
N PRO A 316 23.92 1.60 -24.20
CA PRO A 316 24.32 0.86 -23.01
C PRO A 316 24.72 1.76 -21.85
N HIS A 317 25.35 2.90 -22.12
CA HIS A 317 25.80 3.83 -21.07
C HIS A 317 24.61 4.52 -20.41
N LEU A 318 23.64 4.99 -21.21
CA LEU A 318 22.37 5.49 -20.67
C LEU A 318 21.59 4.39 -19.95
N THR A 319 21.64 3.14 -20.41
CA THR A 319 20.96 2.02 -19.74
C THR A 319 21.56 1.77 -18.35
N THR A 320 22.89 1.77 -18.21
CA THR A 320 23.55 1.66 -16.89
C THR A 320 23.26 2.86 -16.00
N LEU A 321 23.26 4.08 -16.55
CA LEU A 321 22.97 5.31 -15.80
C LEU A 321 21.53 5.31 -15.29
N LEU A 322 20.53 5.01 -16.13
CA LEU A 322 19.13 4.98 -15.68
C LEU A 322 18.79 3.78 -14.78
N ALA A 323 19.73 2.85 -14.56
CA ALA A 323 19.61 1.73 -13.62
C ALA A 323 20.25 2.02 -12.24
N ASP A 324 21.18 2.98 -12.13
CA ASP A 324 21.82 3.35 -10.86
C ASP A 324 21.18 4.63 -10.28
N PRO A 325 20.41 4.55 -9.17
CA PRO A 325 19.73 5.69 -8.60
C PRO A 325 20.68 6.81 -8.17
N ASN A 326 21.89 6.47 -7.70
CA ASN A 326 22.89 7.45 -7.25
C ASN A 326 23.38 8.33 -8.41
N SER A 327 23.46 7.75 -9.62
CA SER A 327 23.94 8.46 -10.81
C SER A 327 22.96 9.53 -11.36
N LEU A 328 21.72 9.55 -10.83
CA LEU A 328 20.71 10.58 -11.07
C LEU A 328 20.72 11.69 -10.00
N ASP A 329 21.33 11.42 -8.84
CA ASP A 329 21.34 12.32 -7.68
C ASP A 329 22.49 13.36 -7.72
N ASP A 330 23.61 13.02 -8.38
CA ASP A 330 24.88 13.77 -8.38
C ASP A 330 25.05 14.82 -9.48
N THR A 331 24.10 14.96 -10.42
CA THR A 331 24.29 15.83 -11.59
C THR A 331 23.67 17.23 -11.44
N GLU A 332 24.41 18.27 -11.86
CA GLU A 332 23.90 19.64 -11.94
C GLU A 332 22.62 19.73 -12.81
N PRO A 333 21.67 20.61 -12.46
CA PRO A 333 20.38 20.71 -13.11
C PRO A 333 20.54 21.05 -14.60
N VAL A 334 19.88 20.28 -15.46
CA VAL A 334 19.91 20.54 -16.91
C VAL A 334 18.93 21.67 -17.23
N ASP A 335 19.42 22.91 -17.17
CA ASP A 335 18.68 24.12 -17.53
C ASP A 335 18.21 24.08 -18.99
N ILE A 336 17.02 23.57 -19.21
CA ILE A 336 16.28 23.66 -20.47
C ILE A 336 15.12 24.62 -20.25
N GLU A 337 15.26 25.84 -20.77
CA GLU A 337 14.30 26.92 -20.67
C GLU A 337 12.91 26.50 -21.20
N TYR A 338 11.97 26.24 -20.28
CA TYR A 338 10.62 25.79 -20.60
C TYR A 338 9.81 26.92 -21.25
N THR A 339 9.91 27.04 -22.57
CA THR A 339 9.03 27.90 -23.38
C THR A 339 7.79 27.12 -23.81
N PRO A 340 6.62 27.27 -23.13
CA PRO A 340 5.40 26.60 -23.56
C PRO A 340 5.01 27.07 -24.96
N THR A 341 4.68 26.13 -25.84
CA THR A 341 4.55 26.36 -27.29
C THR A 341 3.31 27.19 -27.64
N ARG A 342 3.43 28.52 -27.54
CA ARG A 342 2.41 29.54 -27.91
C ARG A 342 2.17 29.64 -29.43
N ARG A 343 2.41 28.57 -30.18
CA ARG A 343 2.46 28.52 -31.66
C ARG A 343 1.07 28.33 -32.29
N ALA A 344 0.08 29.09 -31.81
CA ALA A 344 -1.29 29.11 -32.34
C ALA A 344 -1.98 30.49 -32.26
N MET A 345 -1.55 31.40 -31.36
CA MET A 345 -2.15 32.74 -31.18
C MET A 345 -1.13 33.89 -31.24
N ALA A 346 -0.07 33.75 -32.04
CA ALA A 346 0.93 34.80 -32.26
C ALA A 346 0.95 35.38 -33.69
N ALA A 347 0.11 34.86 -34.60
CA ALA A 347 0.11 35.22 -36.01
C ALA A 347 -0.76 36.44 -36.39
N LEU A 348 -1.54 37.00 -35.44
CA LEU A 348 -2.50 38.08 -35.70
C LEU A 348 -2.17 39.43 -35.02
N ALA A 349 -1.15 39.47 -34.16
CA ALA A 349 -0.77 40.67 -33.39
C ALA A 349 0.42 41.44 -33.98
N ALA A 350 1.20 40.82 -34.87
CA ALA A 350 2.47 41.35 -35.38
C ALA A 350 2.32 42.28 -36.61
N SER A 351 1.34 43.18 -36.60
CA SER A 351 1.05 44.10 -37.73
C SER A 351 0.81 45.57 -37.31
N ARG A 352 0.74 45.87 -36.00
CA ARG A 352 0.54 47.24 -35.48
C ARG A 352 1.33 47.51 -34.19
N ALA A 353 2.63 47.79 -34.30
CA ALA A 353 3.44 48.40 -33.24
C ALA A 353 4.77 48.99 -33.78
N THR A 354 4.71 49.85 -34.79
CA THR A 354 5.89 50.60 -35.25
C THR A 354 5.80 52.06 -34.79
N ALA A 355 6.91 52.56 -34.23
CA ALA A 355 7.28 53.95 -33.95
C ALA A 355 7.11 54.46 -32.50
N VAL A 356 8.12 55.26 -32.09
CA VAL A 356 8.26 56.08 -30.87
C VAL A 356 8.34 55.28 -29.55
N GLY A 357 9.26 55.58 -28.63
CA GLY A 357 10.34 56.58 -28.62
C GLY A 357 10.61 57.07 -27.20
N SER A 358 11.88 57.14 -26.79
CA SER A 358 12.29 57.28 -25.38
C SER A 358 12.36 58.71 -24.85
N THR A 359 11.83 58.93 -23.63
CA THR A 359 12.28 59.93 -22.63
C THR A 359 11.80 59.46 -21.25
N THR A 360 12.64 59.01 -20.32
CA THR A 360 13.43 59.79 -19.32
C THR A 360 12.58 60.72 -18.43
N GLY A 361 12.54 60.51 -17.09
CA GLY A 361 11.66 61.34 -16.25
C GLY A 361 11.63 61.21 -14.70
N SER A 362 12.76 60.99 -14.01
CA SER A 362 12.92 61.28 -12.55
C SER A 362 11.99 60.56 -11.54
N ALA A 363 12.11 60.91 -10.25
CA ALA A 363 11.50 60.21 -9.11
C ALA A 363 11.07 61.14 -7.94
N CYS A 364 10.44 60.53 -6.92
CA CYS A 364 10.16 61.06 -5.56
C CYS A 364 8.92 61.98 -5.40
N GLY A 365 8.31 61.94 -4.21
CA GLY A 365 7.16 62.75 -3.78
C GLY A 365 6.10 61.95 -3.01
N ALA A 366 5.63 62.43 -1.86
CA ALA A 366 4.74 61.69 -0.97
C ALA A 366 3.59 62.54 -0.37
N ALA A 367 2.55 61.81 0.07
CA ALA A 367 1.59 62.14 1.13
C ALA A 367 0.39 63.10 0.89
N SER A 368 -0.64 62.84 1.72
CA SER A 368 -1.72 63.73 2.19
C SER A 368 -3.07 63.77 1.45
N ALA A 369 -4.14 63.79 2.26
CA ALA A 369 -5.56 64.05 1.93
C ALA A 369 -5.89 65.57 2.18
N PRO A 370 -7.14 66.11 2.25
CA PRO A 370 -8.40 65.51 2.74
C PRO A 370 -9.73 65.98 2.06
N ALA A 371 -10.87 65.70 2.74
CA ALA A 371 -12.13 66.49 2.84
C ALA A 371 -13.43 65.97 2.17
N THR A 372 -14.53 66.05 2.95
CA THR A 372 -15.96 65.87 2.63
C THR A 372 -16.66 67.26 2.53
N PRO A 373 -17.90 67.42 1.98
CA PRO A 373 -19.20 67.01 2.58
C PRO A 373 -20.21 66.45 1.55
N GLY A 374 -21.47 66.06 1.83
CA GLY A 374 -22.28 66.13 3.07
C GLY A 374 -23.64 65.37 3.00
N LEU A 375 -24.49 65.54 4.02
CA LEU A 375 -25.76 64.83 4.33
C LEU A 375 -27.03 65.59 3.85
N PRO A 376 -28.24 64.96 3.71
CA PRO A 376 -29.15 64.51 4.81
C PRO A 376 -29.71 63.06 4.63
N THR A 377 -30.18 62.27 5.62
CA THR A 377 -31.23 62.37 6.69
C THR A 377 -32.68 62.56 6.19
N ALA A 378 -33.75 61.92 6.71
CA ALA A 378 -33.93 60.82 7.70
C ALA A 378 -35.33 60.11 7.52
N SER A 379 -35.49 58.81 7.75
CA SER A 379 -36.16 58.14 8.93
C SER A 379 -37.70 57.99 8.96
N VAL A 380 -38.18 56.95 9.68
CA VAL A 380 -39.58 56.69 10.16
C VAL A 380 -40.59 56.22 9.08
N THR A 381 -41.63 55.39 9.30
CA THR A 381 -41.94 54.18 10.13
C THR A 381 -43.29 53.63 9.58
N TYR A 382 -43.56 52.32 9.66
CA TYR A 382 -44.82 51.71 9.17
C TYR A 382 -45.98 51.80 10.19
N ALA A 383 -47.14 52.33 9.80
CA ALA A 383 -48.41 52.18 10.55
C ALA A 383 -49.68 52.45 9.70
N ASP A 384 -50.58 51.45 9.66
CA ASP A 384 -52.05 51.48 9.49
C ASP A 384 -52.78 52.04 8.22
N ARG A 385 -54.09 51.71 8.18
CA ARG A 385 -55.19 52.05 7.23
C ARG A 385 -56.00 53.28 7.78
N PRO A 386 -57.14 53.78 7.21
CA PRO A 386 -58.05 53.25 6.17
C PRO A 386 -58.64 54.29 5.15
N GLY A 387 -59.71 53.92 4.42
CA GLY A 387 -60.54 54.78 3.52
C GLY A 387 -60.18 54.63 2.03
N ALA A 388 -61.08 54.46 1.04
CA ALA A 388 -62.50 54.85 0.80
C ALA A 388 -62.70 56.36 0.55
N ALA A 389 -63.56 56.82 -0.37
CA ALA A 389 -64.51 56.19 -1.31
C ALA A 389 -64.43 56.91 -2.70
N ASP A 390 -65.28 56.80 -3.74
CA ASP A 390 -66.58 56.16 -4.02
C ASP A 390 -66.46 55.24 -5.28
N ALA A 391 -67.31 55.07 -6.30
CA ALA A 391 -68.61 55.60 -6.83
C ALA A 391 -69.14 54.59 -7.90
N LEU A 392 -70.40 54.53 -8.37
CA LEU A 392 -71.71 55.16 -8.05
C LEU A 392 -72.86 54.20 -8.53
N ASP A 393 -74.13 54.49 -8.20
CA ASP A 393 -75.40 53.75 -8.47
C ASP A 393 -75.52 52.31 -7.89
N ALA A 394 -76.56 51.87 -7.14
CA ALA A 394 -78.01 52.17 -7.01
C ALA A 394 -78.90 51.45 -8.06
N THR A 395 -80.09 50.88 -7.77
CA THR A 395 -81.05 50.99 -6.62
C THR A 395 -81.72 49.63 -6.21
N ASP A 396 -82.42 49.66 -5.07
CA ASP A 396 -83.45 48.77 -4.46
C ASP A 396 -84.26 47.76 -5.34
N GLY A 397 -84.88 46.69 -4.79
CA GLY A 397 -84.91 46.18 -3.39
C GLY A 397 -86.15 45.30 -3.03
N HIS A 398 -86.26 44.92 -1.75
CA HIS A 398 -87.40 44.29 -1.01
C HIS A 398 -87.78 42.78 -1.22
N ASP A 399 -87.76 42.02 -0.11
CA ASP A 399 -88.84 41.27 0.59
C ASP A 399 -89.97 40.55 -0.22
N GLY A 400 -90.63 39.46 0.20
CA GLY A 400 -90.66 38.69 1.47
C GLY A 400 -92.09 38.16 1.78
N HIS A 401 -92.20 36.97 2.41
CA HIS A 401 -93.40 36.34 3.05
C HIS A 401 -94.52 35.57 2.26
N ASP A 402 -94.76 34.33 2.75
CA ASP A 402 -96.02 33.58 3.07
C ASP A 402 -97.17 33.21 2.07
N GLY A 403 -97.18 31.91 1.66
CA GLY A 403 -98.33 30.94 1.64
C GLY A 403 -99.57 31.16 0.73
N PRO A 404 -100.58 30.25 0.72
CA PRO A 404 -100.65 28.82 1.13
C PRO A 404 -101.29 27.87 0.04
N GLU A 405 -101.66 26.62 0.42
CA GLU A 405 -102.48 25.63 -0.37
C GLU A 405 -104.02 25.86 -0.16
N PRO A 406 -105.02 25.01 -0.60
CA PRO A 406 -105.05 23.73 -1.38
C PRO A 406 -106.22 23.59 -2.44
N GLU A 407 -106.57 22.33 -2.81
CA GLU A 407 -107.89 21.77 -3.28
C GLU A 407 -108.26 21.61 -4.81
N ASP A 408 -108.43 20.34 -5.23
CA ASP A 408 -109.60 19.64 -5.88
C ASP A 408 -110.21 20.09 -7.26
N GLU A 409 -110.86 19.27 -8.13
CA GLU A 409 -110.93 17.80 -8.45
C GLU A 409 -111.68 17.63 -9.85
N VAL A 410 -111.98 16.39 -10.32
CA VAL A 410 -112.91 15.97 -11.43
C VAL A 410 -112.38 16.15 -12.89
N GLU A 411 -112.03 15.11 -13.68
CA GLU A 411 -112.81 14.05 -14.40
C GLU A 411 -113.64 14.62 -15.60
N TRP A 412 -113.50 14.21 -16.88
CA TRP A 412 -113.96 12.99 -17.62
C TRP A 412 -113.35 13.02 -19.07
N ALA A 413 -113.29 11.98 -19.93
CA ALA A 413 -113.34 10.50 -19.83
C ALA A 413 -113.13 9.85 -21.24
N ASP A 414 -113.17 8.51 -21.31
CA ASP A 414 -113.31 7.62 -22.51
C ASP A 414 -112.13 7.51 -23.53
N SER A 415 -112.29 6.67 -24.57
CA SER A 415 -111.29 5.65 -24.93
C SER A 415 -110.95 5.46 -26.42
N GLY A 416 -109.86 4.73 -26.68
CA GLY A 416 -109.46 4.26 -28.02
C GLY A 416 -108.33 3.23 -27.95
N ALA A 417 -108.56 2.02 -28.45
CA ALA A 417 -107.64 0.88 -28.33
C ALA A 417 -107.20 0.31 -29.70
N TYR A 418 -105.94 -0.11 -29.81
CA TYR A 418 -105.50 -1.13 -30.77
C TYR A 418 -104.26 -1.88 -30.29
N GLU A 419 -104.17 -3.18 -30.58
CA GLU A 419 -103.10 -4.07 -30.13
C GLU A 419 -101.91 -4.13 -31.12
N ILE A 420 -100.69 -4.31 -30.61
CA ILE A 420 -99.54 -4.83 -31.39
C ILE A 420 -98.82 -5.92 -30.59
N THR A 421 -98.30 -6.94 -31.29
CA THR A 421 -98.22 -8.32 -30.79
C THR A 421 -96.95 -8.70 -29.99
N ARG A 422 -97.05 -9.82 -29.27
CA ARG A 422 -96.19 -10.21 -28.14
C ARG A 422 -94.81 -10.81 -28.51
N GLU A 423 -94.43 -10.85 -29.79
CA GLU A 423 -93.36 -11.75 -30.26
C GLU A 423 -91.92 -11.20 -30.19
N ALA A 424 -91.74 -9.88 -30.19
CA ALA A 424 -90.41 -9.26 -30.31
C ALA A 424 -89.45 -9.54 -29.12
N ARG A 425 -90.00 -9.84 -27.92
CA ARG A 425 -89.23 -9.83 -26.66
C ARG A 425 -88.26 -11.02 -26.51
N ARG A 426 -88.61 -12.21 -27.03
CA ARG A 426 -87.79 -13.45 -26.84
C ARG A 426 -86.47 -13.44 -27.62
N ARG A 427 -86.39 -12.76 -28.78
CA ARG A 427 -85.14 -12.73 -29.59
C ARG A 427 -84.08 -11.79 -28.99
N ARG A 428 -84.47 -10.65 -28.40
CA ARG A 428 -83.55 -9.76 -27.65
C ARG A 428 -83.04 -10.44 -26.38
N ALA A 429 -83.91 -11.05 -25.58
CA ALA A 429 -83.51 -11.75 -24.35
C ALA A 429 -82.46 -12.84 -24.60
N ARG A 430 -82.66 -13.70 -25.62
CA ARG A 430 -81.69 -14.75 -25.97
C ARG A 430 -80.33 -14.19 -26.41
N ARG A 431 -80.30 -13.07 -27.16
CA ARG A 431 -79.04 -12.40 -27.55
C ARG A 431 -78.29 -11.83 -26.35
N VAL A 432 -79.01 -11.20 -25.40
CA VAL A 432 -78.39 -10.68 -24.16
C VAL A 432 -77.80 -11.84 -23.35
N VAL A 433 -78.54 -12.93 -23.14
CA VAL A 433 -78.03 -14.11 -22.41
C VAL A 433 -76.83 -14.73 -23.12
N SER A 434 -76.84 -14.87 -24.45
CA SER A 434 -75.67 -15.41 -25.16
C SER A 434 -74.43 -14.52 -25.05
N ILE A 435 -74.59 -13.20 -25.03
CA ILE A 435 -73.49 -12.24 -24.83
C ILE A 435 -72.95 -12.31 -23.39
N LEU A 436 -73.85 -12.46 -22.40
CA LEU A 436 -73.47 -12.60 -20.99
C LEU A 436 -72.72 -13.92 -20.74
N VAL A 437 -73.15 -15.01 -21.39
CA VAL A 437 -72.46 -16.30 -21.34
C VAL A 437 -71.10 -16.25 -22.04
N THR A 438 -70.98 -15.62 -23.22
CA THR A 438 -69.65 -15.48 -23.87
C THR A 438 -68.72 -14.52 -23.14
N LEU A 439 -69.24 -13.49 -22.47
CA LEU A 439 -68.43 -12.65 -21.56
C LEU A 439 -67.96 -13.45 -20.33
N LEU A 440 -68.80 -14.31 -19.75
CA LEU A 440 -68.42 -15.16 -18.63
C LEU A 440 -67.42 -16.25 -19.03
N THR A 441 -67.56 -16.90 -20.19
CA THR A 441 -66.56 -17.87 -20.66
C THR A 441 -65.28 -17.20 -21.13
N ALA A 442 -65.33 -16.01 -21.72
CA ALA A 442 -64.14 -15.20 -22.01
C ALA A 442 -63.43 -14.77 -20.72
N ALA A 443 -64.16 -14.31 -19.70
CA ALA A 443 -63.59 -13.97 -18.40
C ALA A 443 -62.97 -15.20 -17.71
N ALA A 444 -63.63 -16.37 -17.76
CA ALA A 444 -63.09 -17.62 -17.23
C ALA A 444 -61.84 -18.10 -18.01
N LEU A 445 -61.80 -17.93 -19.33
CA LEU A 445 -60.62 -18.22 -20.15
C LEU A 445 -59.47 -17.25 -19.85
N VAL A 446 -59.73 -15.95 -19.75
CA VAL A 446 -58.72 -14.95 -19.37
C VAL A 446 -58.20 -15.21 -17.96
N MET A 447 -59.07 -15.55 -17.01
CA MET A 447 -58.70 -15.88 -15.63
C MET A 447 -57.92 -17.20 -15.54
N GLY A 448 -58.28 -18.21 -16.35
CA GLY A 448 -57.55 -19.47 -16.47
C GLY A 448 -56.17 -19.30 -17.12
N VAL A 449 -56.07 -18.51 -18.19
CA VAL A 449 -54.78 -18.13 -18.82
C VAL A 449 -53.92 -17.32 -17.85
N TRP A 450 -54.51 -16.36 -17.13
CA TRP A 450 -53.81 -15.58 -16.11
C TRP A 450 -53.29 -16.46 -14.95
N TRP A 451 -54.10 -17.42 -14.47
CA TRP A 451 -53.67 -18.37 -13.44
C TRP A 451 -52.54 -19.29 -13.94
N LEU A 452 -52.60 -19.75 -15.19
CA LEU A 452 -51.58 -20.59 -15.81
C LEU A 452 -50.28 -19.85 -16.16
N ALA A 453 -50.36 -18.56 -16.51
CA ALA A 453 -49.23 -17.76 -16.99
C ALA A 453 -48.57 -16.89 -15.90
N VAL A 454 -49.31 -16.42 -14.91
CA VAL A 454 -48.85 -15.44 -13.90
C VAL A 454 -48.94 -15.98 -12.47
N GLY A 455 -49.89 -16.87 -12.17
CA GLY A 455 -50.17 -17.33 -10.80
C GLY A 455 -49.29 -18.48 -10.26
N ARG A 456 -48.34 -18.99 -11.04
CA ARG A 456 -47.58 -20.24 -10.73
C ARG A 456 -46.21 -20.02 -10.10
N TYR A 457 -45.56 -18.89 -10.39
CA TYR A 457 -44.19 -18.60 -9.97
C TYR A 457 -44.19 -17.48 -8.93
N VAL A 458 -43.19 -17.49 -8.06
CA VAL A 458 -42.88 -16.44 -7.09
C VAL A 458 -41.38 -16.13 -7.16
N PRO A 459 -40.97 -14.86 -7.15
CA PRO A 459 -39.55 -14.51 -7.17
C PRO A 459 -38.90 -14.94 -5.85
N ALA A 460 -37.75 -15.61 -5.93
CA ALA A 460 -36.99 -16.03 -4.76
C ALA A 460 -36.58 -14.81 -3.90
N PRO A 461 -36.86 -14.82 -2.58
CA PRO A 461 -36.53 -13.70 -1.71
C PRO A 461 -35.02 -13.59 -1.46
N THR A 462 -34.51 -12.36 -1.33
CA THR A 462 -33.12 -12.12 -0.96
C THR A 462 -32.87 -12.51 0.50
N VAL A 463 -32.19 -13.65 0.70
CA VAL A 463 -31.86 -14.21 2.02
C VAL A 463 -30.38 -14.09 2.40
N THR A 464 -29.53 -13.55 1.53
CA THR A 464 -28.09 -13.41 1.77
C THR A 464 -27.80 -12.53 2.99
N ASN A 465 -26.80 -12.94 3.79
CA ASN A 465 -26.38 -12.31 5.05
C ASN A 465 -27.43 -12.27 6.18
N LEU A 466 -28.63 -12.84 5.98
CA LEU A 466 -29.59 -13.11 7.07
C LEU A 466 -29.13 -14.31 7.92
N THR A 467 -29.59 -14.39 9.17
CA THR A 467 -29.44 -15.60 9.99
C THR A 467 -30.40 -16.70 9.53
N GLN A 468 -30.10 -17.97 9.86
CA GLN A 468 -30.97 -19.11 9.54
C GLN A 468 -32.46 -18.91 9.88
N PRO A 469 -32.87 -18.44 11.08
CA PRO A 469 -34.29 -18.23 11.38
C PRO A 469 -34.92 -17.14 10.51
N GLU A 470 -34.25 -16.00 10.30
CA GLU A 470 -34.72 -14.90 9.45
C GLU A 470 -34.88 -15.33 7.99
N ALA A 471 -33.89 -16.04 7.44
CA ALA A 471 -33.95 -16.61 6.10
C ALA A 471 -35.12 -17.61 5.97
N SER A 472 -35.31 -18.49 6.96
CA SER A 472 -36.42 -19.45 6.95
C SER A 472 -37.79 -18.76 7.01
N ALA A 473 -37.90 -17.63 7.71
CA ALA A 473 -39.11 -16.83 7.79
C ALA A 473 -39.40 -16.12 6.46
N ALA A 474 -38.38 -15.52 5.82
CA ALA A 474 -38.50 -14.87 4.52
C ALA A 474 -38.93 -15.85 3.41
N VAL A 475 -38.34 -17.05 3.38
CA VAL A 475 -38.66 -18.10 2.39
C VAL A 475 -40.09 -18.62 2.57
N LYS A 476 -40.51 -18.87 3.82
CA LYS A 476 -41.90 -19.26 4.13
C LYS A 476 -42.91 -18.15 3.81
N ALA A 477 -42.55 -16.88 4.04
CA ALA A 477 -43.40 -15.74 3.67
C ALA A 477 -43.58 -15.60 2.14
N ALA A 478 -42.59 -16.00 1.33
CA ALA A 478 -42.73 -16.09 -0.12
C ALA A 478 -43.59 -17.29 -0.60
N GLY A 479 -43.91 -18.24 0.28
CA GLY A 479 -44.61 -19.48 -0.08
C GLY A 479 -43.69 -20.51 -0.75
N LEU A 480 -42.44 -20.59 -0.29
CA LEU A 480 -41.44 -21.57 -0.68
C LEU A 480 -41.02 -22.41 0.54
N GLU A 481 -40.49 -23.60 0.30
CA GLU A 481 -39.92 -24.45 1.35
C GLU A 481 -38.45 -24.11 1.62
N PHE A 482 -38.01 -24.25 2.87
CA PHE A 482 -36.65 -23.88 3.30
C PHE A 482 -35.81 -25.13 3.59
N ALA A 483 -34.69 -25.27 2.88
CA ALA A 483 -33.61 -26.19 3.22
C ALA A 483 -32.32 -25.40 3.49
N SER A 484 -31.37 -26.00 4.23
CA SER A 484 -30.06 -25.40 4.44
C SER A 484 -28.91 -26.41 4.39
N THR A 485 -27.83 -26.04 3.71
CA THR A 485 -26.52 -26.69 3.72
C THR A 485 -25.52 -25.81 4.49
N GLU A 486 -24.28 -26.26 4.68
CA GLU A 486 -23.30 -25.56 5.52
C GLU A 486 -21.87 -25.62 4.94
N GLU A 487 -21.31 -24.48 4.55
CA GLU A 487 -19.98 -24.33 3.95
C GLU A 487 -19.13 -23.30 4.73
N PHE A 488 -17.80 -23.32 4.57
CA PHE A 488 -16.92 -22.33 5.18
C PHE A 488 -16.90 -21.01 4.37
N SER A 489 -16.70 -19.88 5.05
CA SER A 489 -16.60 -18.57 4.41
C SER A 489 -15.69 -17.62 5.19
N GLU A 490 -14.73 -17.02 4.49
CA GLU A 490 -13.87 -15.96 5.04
C GLU A 490 -14.58 -14.61 5.21
N THR A 491 -15.75 -14.42 4.59
CA THR A 491 -16.44 -13.12 4.50
C THR A 491 -17.79 -13.07 5.21
N VAL A 492 -18.43 -14.22 5.45
CA VAL A 492 -19.76 -14.32 6.07
C VAL A 492 -19.64 -14.93 7.47
N PRO A 493 -20.07 -14.23 8.54
CA PRO A 493 -20.06 -14.78 9.90
C PRO A 493 -20.86 -16.08 10.06
N THR A 494 -20.41 -16.94 10.98
CA THR A 494 -21.06 -18.23 11.28
C THR A 494 -22.56 -18.09 11.55
N GLY A 495 -23.37 -18.99 10.99
CA GLY A 495 -24.83 -19.02 11.15
C GLY A 495 -25.62 -18.08 10.23
N ARG A 496 -24.95 -17.39 9.29
CA ARG A 496 -25.58 -16.54 8.26
C ARG A 496 -25.51 -17.16 6.87
N VAL A 497 -26.46 -16.81 6.01
CA VAL A 497 -26.54 -17.31 4.63
C VAL A 497 -25.48 -16.67 3.73
N ILE A 498 -24.63 -17.49 3.12
CA ILE A 498 -23.66 -17.13 2.08
C ILE A 498 -24.37 -16.88 0.75
N ALA A 499 -25.16 -17.86 0.31
CA ALA A 499 -25.85 -17.89 -0.98
C ALA A 499 -27.15 -18.70 -0.90
N SER A 500 -28.02 -18.58 -1.90
CA SER A 500 -29.20 -19.43 -2.07
C SER A 500 -29.26 -20.02 -3.48
N VAL A 501 -29.86 -21.21 -3.57
CA VAL A 501 -30.26 -21.83 -4.84
C VAL A 501 -31.74 -22.22 -4.70
N PRO A 502 -32.68 -21.67 -5.49
CA PRO A 502 -32.50 -20.64 -6.53
C PRO A 502 -31.95 -19.29 -6.04
N GLY A 503 -31.45 -18.48 -6.97
CA GLY A 503 -30.84 -17.17 -6.69
C GLY A 503 -31.87 -16.07 -6.42
N PRO A 504 -31.48 -14.96 -5.75
CA PRO A 504 -32.41 -13.89 -5.41
C PRO A 504 -33.03 -13.24 -6.66
N GLY A 505 -34.36 -13.17 -6.70
CA GLY A 505 -35.13 -12.66 -7.85
C GLY A 505 -35.38 -13.66 -8.99
N GLU A 506 -34.92 -14.91 -8.87
CA GLU A 506 -35.20 -15.98 -9.84
C GLU A 506 -36.66 -16.48 -9.70
N ASP A 507 -37.32 -16.83 -10.80
CA ASP A 507 -38.74 -17.26 -10.80
C ASP A 507 -38.87 -18.71 -10.34
N VAL A 508 -39.33 -18.92 -9.10
CA VAL A 508 -39.44 -20.24 -8.48
C VAL A 508 -40.89 -20.72 -8.47
N ALA A 509 -41.12 -21.99 -8.82
CA ALA A 509 -42.46 -22.58 -8.71
C ALA A 509 -42.94 -22.57 -7.25
N ARG A 510 -44.17 -22.09 -7.00
CA ARG A 510 -44.71 -21.94 -5.64
C ARG A 510 -44.72 -23.28 -4.90
N GLY A 511 -44.20 -23.31 -3.67
CA GLY A 511 -44.02 -24.51 -2.87
C GLY A 511 -42.78 -25.35 -3.19
N ALA A 512 -41.88 -24.90 -4.07
CA ALA A 512 -40.58 -25.55 -4.26
C ALA A 512 -39.57 -25.15 -3.17
N THR A 513 -38.50 -25.95 -3.03
CA THR A 513 -37.47 -25.76 -2.01
C THR A 513 -36.40 -24.78 -2.46
N LEU A 514 -36.15 -23.74 -1.65
CA LEU A 514 -34.96 -22.90 -1.73
C LEU A 514 -33.94 -23.39 -0.71
N THR A 515 -32.73 -23.70 -1.19
CA THR A 515 -31.62 -24.17 -0.36
C THR A 515 -30.70 -23.01 -0.03
N ALA A 516 -30.56 -22.67 1.25
CA ALA A 516 -29.67 -21.63 1.74
C ALA A 516 -28.35 -22.23 2.23
N VAL A 517 -27.23 -21.78 1.68
CA VAL A 517 -25.89 -22.20 2.13
C VAL A 517 -25.51 -21.35 3.36
N LEU A 518 -25.43 -21.97 4.53
CA LEU A 518 -25.05 -21.30 5.77
C LEU A 518 -23.52 -21.30 5.94
N SER A 519 -22.99 -20.21 6.49
CA SER A 519 -21.59 -20.11 6.85
C SER A 519 -21.29 -20.86 8.15
N LYS A 520 -20.26 -21.70 8.12
CA LYS A 520 -19.54 -22.22 9.28
C LYS A 520 -18.56 -21.19 9.87
N GLY A 521 -18.29 -20.11 9.13
CA GLY A 521 -17.24 -19.12 9.41
C GLY A 521 -15.93 -19.45 8.69
N PRO A 522 -14.84 -18.76 9.04
CA PRO A 522 -13.54 -18.92 8.39
C PRO A 522 -12.90 -20.29 8.70
N GLU A 523 -12.33 -20.97 7.69
CA GLU A 523 -11.72 -22.30 7.88
C GLU A 523 -10.32 -22.18 8.51
N ARG A 524 -10.09 -22.82 9.66
CA ARG A 524 -8.85 -22.67 10.44
C ARG A 524 -8.33 -24.00 10.97
N TYR A 525 -7.01 -24.16 10.90
CA TYR A 525 -6.27 -25.31 11.40
C TYR A 525 -5.22 -24.86 12.41
N ALA A 526 -5.08 -25.59 13.52
CA ALA A 526 -4.06 -25.30 14.53
C ALA A 526 -2.68 -25.82 14.07
N VAL A 527 -1.65 -24.97 14.14
CA VAL A 527 -0.27 -25.37 13.84
C VAL A 527 0.18 -26.49 14.80
N PRO A 528 0.62 -27.66 14.32
CA PRO A 528 1.05 -28.75 15.18
C PRO A 528 2.40 -28.45 15.86
N ALA A 529 2.64 -29.08 17.01
CA ALA A 529 3.94 -29.02 17.69
C ALA A 529 5.02 -29.75 16.86
N VAL A 530 5.80 -28.98 16.10
CA VAL A 530 6.88 -29.47 15.23
C VAL A 530 8.29 -29.36 15.82
N ILE A 531 8.49 -28.50 16.82
CA ILE A 531 9.79 -28.30 17.49
C ILE A 531 10.23 -29.61 18.15
N GLY A 532 11.50 -29.99 17.96
CA GLY A 532 12.08 -31.23 18.49
C GLY A 532 11.68 -32.51 17.75
N LYS A 533 10.78 -32.46 16.76
CA LYS A 533 10.58 -33.57 15.80
C LYS A 533 11.73 -33.61 14.80
N ASP A 534 11.89 -34.76 14.16
CA ASP A 534 12.68 -34.90 12.94
C ASP A 534 12.10 -34.04 11.81
N SER A 535 12.94 -33.63 10.85
CA SER A 535 12.50 -32.79 9.73
C SER A 535 11.39 -33.46 8.89
N ALA A 536 11.43 -34.79 8.72
CA ALA A 536 10.41 -35.53 7.98
C ALA A 536 9.05 -35.57 8.72
N GLY A 537 9.04 -35.98 10.00
CA GLY A 537 7.82 -36.01 10.81
C GLY A 537 7.25 -34.63 11.15
N ALA A 538 8.08 -33.57 11.15
CA ALA A 538 7.63 -32.19 11.22
C ALA A 538 6.88 -31.77 9.94
N GLN A 539 7.45 -32.03 8.76
CA GLN A 539 6.77 -31.76 7.49
C GLN A 539 5.46 -32.54 7.35
N GLU A 540 5.44 -33.80 7.76
CA GLU A 540 4.24 -34.63 7.65
C GLU A 540 3.13 -34.21 8.63
N ALA A 541 3.50 -33.73 9.82
CA ALA A 541 2.55 -33.09 10.74
C ALA A 541 1.92 -31.84 10.12
N LEU A 542 2.72 -30.99 9.43
CA LEU A 542 2.20 -29.81 8.73
C LEU A 542 1.23 -30.20 7.60
N ARG A 543 1.58 -31.19 6.75
CA ARG A 543 0.68 -31.68 5.69
C ARG A 543 -0.62 -32.24 6.26
N THR A 544 -0.54 -33.01 7.35
CA THR A 544 -1.71 -33.55 8.07
C THR A 544 -2.61 -32.45 8.64
N ALA A 545 -2.03 -31.31 9.04
CA ALA A 545 -2.75 -30.12 9.48
C ALA A 545 -3.22 -29.20 8.33
N HIS A 546 -3.20 -29.68 7.07
CA HIS A 546 -3.53 -28.91 5.86
C HIS A 546 -2.66 -27.65 5.65
N LEU A 547 -1.42 -27.64 6.18
CA LEU A 547 -0.47 -26.53 6.07
C LEU A 547 0.60 -26.81 5.00
N ALA A 548 1.13 -25.74 4.42
CA ALA A 548 2.22 -25.82 3.44
C ALA A 548 3.58 -25.80 4.15
N VAL A 549 4.50 -26.65 3.70
CA VAL A 549 5.91 -26.61 4.13
C VAL A 549 6.62 -25.51 3.34
N GLY A 550 7.22 -24.56 4.06
CA GLY A 550 8.03 -23.48 3.49
C GLY A 550 9.49 -23.85 3.27
N THR A 551 10.37 -22.86 3.43
CA THR A 551 11.81 -23.05 3.36
C THR A 551 12.31 -23.89 4.54
N VAL A 552 13.14 -24.89 4.25
CA VAL A 552 13.83 -25.69 5.29
C VAL A 552 15.25 -25.14 5.48
N ASN A 553 15.35 -24.15 6.36
CA ASN A 553 16.62 -23.56 6.77
C ASN A 553 17.41 -24.51 7.69
N GLN A 554 18.72 -24.30 7.81
CA GLN A 554 19.59 -25.13 8.66
C GLN A 554 20.55 -24.30 9.50
N ALA A 555 20.52 -24.48 10.83
CA ALA A 555 21.35 -23.76 11.79
C ALA A 555 22.07 -24.72 12.76
N TRP A 556 23.17 -24.28 13.36
CA TRP A 556 23.81 -25.02 14.47
C TRP A 556 23.02 -24.80 15.76
N SER A 557 22.97 -25.82 16.62
CA SER A 557 22.34 -25.74 17.95
C SER A 557 23.06 -26.61 18.96
N GLU A 558 23.40 -26.04 20.11
CA GLU A 558 24.03 -26.77 21.21
C GLU A 558 23.04 -27.64 22.02
N SER A 559 21.73 -27.50 21.78
CA SER A 559 20.67 -28.20 22.54
C SER A 559 19.76 -29.10 21.71
N VAL A 560 19.73 -28.95 20.38
CA VAL A 560 18.84 -29.70 19.48
C VAL A 560 19.67 -30.66 18.63
N ALA A 561 19.36 -31.96 18.71
CA ALA A 561 20.04 -33.00 17.95
C ALA A 561 19.98 -32.77 16.43
N GLU A 562 21.01 -33.22 15.71
CA GLU A 562 21.10 -33.12 14.25
C GLU A 562 19.86 -33.72 13.56
N GLY A 563 19.34 -33.02 12.54
CA GLY A 563 18.14 -33.44 11.80
C GLY A 563 16.80 -33.11 12.47
N ALA A 564 16.79 -32.66 13.73
CA ALA A 564 15.58 -32.22 14.43
C ALA A 564 15.31 -30.72 14.26
N VAL A 565 14.03 -30.32 14.33
CA VAL A 565 13.58 -28.93 14.16
C VAL A 565 13.89 -28.09 15.42
N ILE A 566 14.64 -27.00 15.22
CA ILE A 566 14.93 -25.97 16.24
C ILE A 566 13.73 -25.04 16.40
N SER A 567 13.17 -24.55 15.29
CA SER A 567 12.08 -23.57 15.27
C SER A 567 11.24 -23.66 13.99
N ALA A 568 10.05 -23.07 14.04
CA ALA A 568 9.16 -22.88 12.90
C ALA A 568 8.76 -21.39 12.80
N SER A 569 8.35 -20.91 11.62
CA SER A 569 7.95 -19.50 11.46
C SER A 569 6.59 -19.13 12.08
N VAL A 570 5.82 -20.12 12.54
CA VAL A 570 4.55 -19.92 13.27
C VAL A 570 4.54 -20.76 14.54
N GLU A 571 3.99 -20.23 15.62
CA GLU A 571 3.95 -20.89 16.94
C GLU A 571 2.99 -22.11 16.94
N PRO A 572 3.33 -23.19 17.68
CA PRO A 572 2.41 -24.31 17.90
C PRO A 572 1.10 -23.87 18.56
N GLY A 573 -0.02 -24.35 18.05
CA GLY A 573 -1.36 -24.03 18.53
C GLY A 573 -2.02 -22.79 17.91
N THR A 574 -1.28 -21.97 17.14
CA THR A 574 -1.89 -20.85 16.40
C THR A 574 -2.88 -21.36 15.34
N SER A 575 -4.09 -20.82 15.32
CA SER A 575 -5.13 -21.16 14.33
C SER A 575 -4.94 -20.37 13.04
N VAL A 576 -4.35 -21.00 12.02
CA VAL A 576 -4.03 -20.40 10.72
C VAL A 576 -4.96 -20.91 9.61
N ARG A 577 -4.88 -20.33 8.40
CA ARG A 577 -5.63 -20.79 7.22
C ARG A 577 -5.06 -22.10 6.65
N PRO A 578 -5.86 -22.96 6.00
CA PRO A 578 -5.31 -24.01 5.15
C PRO A 578 -4.35 -23.42 4.09
N GLY A 579 -3.30 -24.16 3.75
CA GLY A 579 -2.25 -23.72 2.83
C GLY A 579 -1.31 -22.63 3.39
N THR A 580 -1.44 -22.22 4.66
CA THR A 580 -0.45 -21.32 5.29
C THR A 580 0.93 -21.95 5.25
N VAL A 581 1.92 -21.19 4.78
CA VAL A 581 3.32 -21.61 4.67
C VAL A 581 3.99 -21.53 6.04
N VAL A 582 4.60 -22.63 6.47
CA VAL A 582 5.41 -22.71 7.70
C VAL A 582 6.83 -23.13 7.33
N ASP A 583 7.76 -22.20 7.48
CA ASP A 583 9.20 -22.44 7.34
C ASP A 583 9.74 -23.18 8.56
N LEU A 584 10.75 -24.01 8.37
CA LEU A 584 11.36 -24.82 9.42
C LEU A 584 12.87 -24.55 9.48
N THR A 585 13.40 -24.36 10.69
CA THR A 585 14.86 -24.36 10.91
C THR A 585 15.27 -25.68 11.54
N VAL A 586 16.08 -26.45 10.83
CA VAL A 586 16.58 -27.77 11.25
C VAL A 586 17.98 -27.65 11.83
N SER A 587 18.28 -28.44 12.86
CA SER A 587 19.59 -28.49 13.49
C SER A 587 20.62 -29.24 12.63
N LYS A 588 21.79 -28.63 12.46
CA LYS A 588 23.03 -29.26 11.99
C LYS A 588 23.81 -29.96 13.13
N GLY A 589 23.26 -29.99 14.34
CA GLY A 589 23.98 -30.38 15.56
C GLY A 589 24.77 -29.23 16.18
N ARG A 590 25.69 -29.57 17.10
CA ARG A 590 26.59 -28.62 17.78
C ARG A 590 27.59 -28.01 16.79
N GLU A 591 28.05 -26.79 17.05
CA GLU A 591 29.00 -26.11 16.15
C GLU A 591 30.40 -26.75 16.19
N PRO A 592 30.95 -27.22 15.05
CA PRO A 592 32.25 -27.88 15.00
C PRO A 592 33.42 -26.87 15.04
N ILE A 593 34.14 -26.84 16.16
CA ILE A 593 35.30 -25.99 16.43
C ILE A 593 36.58 -26.78 16.21
N THR A 594 37.30 -26.51 15.12
CA THR A 594 38.64 -27.09 14.90
C THR A 594 39.66 -26.53 15.89
N VAL A 595 40.36 -27.44 16.58
CA VAL A 595 41.43 -27.16 17.54
C VAL A 595 42.78 -27.49 16.92
N THR A 596 43.71 -26.54 17.02
CA THR A 596 45.10 -26.68 16.57
C THR A 596 45.98 -27.06 17.76
N ASN A 597 47.08 -27.77 17.51
CA ASN A 597 48.10 -28.06 18.51
C ASN A 597 48.93 -26.80 18.84
N TRP A 598 49.01 -26.42 20.12
CA TRP A 598 49.76 -25.25 20.60
C TRP A 598 51.17 -25.57 21.14
N TYR A 599 51.68 -26.80 20.98
CA TYR A 599 53.01 -27.21 21.46
C TYR A 599 54.12 -26.20 21.15
N ASN A 600 54.91 -25.86 22.18
CA ASN A 600 56.00 -24.88 22.17
C ASN A 600 55.60 -23.46 21.71
N ARG A 601 54.31 -23.11 21.78
CA ARG A 601 53.80 -21.72 21.66
C ARG A 601 53.46 -21.15 23.04
N ASP A 602 53.26 -19.85 23.11
CA ASP A 602 53.01 -19.15 24.37
C ASP A 602 51.63 -19.49 24.96
N ALA A 603 51.63 -19.95 26.22
CA ALA A 603 50.42 -20.51 26.84
C ALA A 603 49.32 -19.47 27.05
N LYS A 604 49.68 -18.21 27.27
CA LYS A 604 48.73 -17.10 27.39
C LYS A 604 47.87 -16.94 26.13
N ASP A 605 48.51 -17.03 24.96
CA ASP A 605 47.85 -16.83 23.67
C ASP A 605 47.02 -18.07 23.28
N ALA A 606 47.50 -19.27 23.66
CA ALA A 606 46.73 -20.52 23.56
C ALA A 606 45.45 -20.46 24.40
N VAL A 607 45.54 -20.07 25.68
CA VAL A 607 44.39 -19.90 26.58
C VAL A 607 43.42 -18.87 26.01
N ALA A 608 43.91 -17.69 25.60
CA ALA A 608 43.07 -16.63 25.05
C ALA A 608 42.34 -17.05 23.77
N THR A 609 43.03 -17.74 22.85
CA THR A 609 42.45 -18.16 21.56
C THR A 609 41.43 -19.30 21.74
N LEU A 610 41.70 -20.26 22.63
CA LEU A 610 40.78 -21.38 22.88
C LEU A 610 39.55 -20.93 23.70
N ALA A 611 39.74 -20.08 24.72
CA ALA A 611 38.63 -19.49 25.46
C ALA A 611 37.80 -18.52 24.58
N GLY A 612 38.44 -17.77 23.68
CA GLY A 612 37.76 -16.92 22.69
C GLY A 612 36.92 -17.70 21.67
N LYS A 613 37.27 -18.96 21.41
CA LYS A 613 36.43 -19.92 20.65
C LYS A 613 35.29 -20.53 21.48
N GLY A 614 35.17 -20.20 22.77
CA GLY A 614 34.15 -20.76 23.66
C GLY A 614 34.44 -22.17 24.16
N LEU A 615 35.71 -22.61 24.13
CA LEU A 615 36.15 -23.87 24.75
C LEU A 615 36.53 -23.65 26.22
N ARG A 616 36.31 -24.66 27.07
CA ARG A 616 36.69 -24.60 28.49
C ARG A 616 38.17 -24.96 28.63
N VAL A 617 39.04 -23.98 28.83
CA VAL A 617 40.47 -24.21 29.02
C VAL A 617 40.78 -24.52 30.49
N VAL A 618 41.53 -25.60 30.73
CA VAL A 618 42.05 -25.98 32.05
C VAL A 618 43.58 -26.02 31.98
N THR A 619 44.26 -25.32 32.87
CA THR A 619 45.72 -25.22 32.87
C THR A 619 46.35 -26.03 34.01
N GLY A 620 47.21 -26.98 33.65
CA GLY A 620 48.20 -27.59 34.55
C GLY A 620 49.60 -27.04 34.29
N GLU A 621 50.55 -27.34 35.18
CA GLU A 621 51.94 -26.89 35.05
C GLU A 621 52.91 -28.03 35.39
N ASP A 622 53.97 -28.21 34.60
CA ASP A 622 55.00 -29.24 34.82
C ASP A 622 56.39 -28.75 34.38
N PHE A 623 57.47 -29.41 34.81
CA PHE A 623 58.84 -29.04 34.48
C PHE A 623 59.29 -29.64 33.13
N SER A 624 60.11 -28.90 32.39
CA SER A 624 60.68 -29.37 31.12
C SER A 624 62.06 -28.78 30.87
N ASP A 625 63.03 -29.66 30.62
CA ASP A 625 64.38 -29.29 30.20
C ASP A 625 64.45 -28.91 28.69
N GLN A 626 63.33 -29.00 27.95
CA GLN A 626 63.24 -28.75 26.50
C GLN A 626 62.34 -27.57 26.11
N VAL A 627 61.23 -27.35 26.82
CA VAL A 627 60.26 -26.28 26.51
C VAL A 627 60.44 -25.11 27.48
N ALA A 628 60.63 -23.91 26.95
CA ALA A 628 60.85 -22.71 27.76
C ALA A 628 59.66 -22.40 28.69
N ALA A 629 59.95 -21.81 29.86
CA ALA A 629 58.93 -21.47 30.85
C ALA A 629 57.84 -20.55 30.26
N GLY A 630 56.57 -20.82 30.59
CA GLY A 630 55.41 -20.08 30.08
C GLY A 630 54.90 -20.53 28.70
N LYS A 631 55.57 -21.48 28.03
CA LYS A 631 55.09 -22.10 26.78
C LYS A 631 54.35 -23.43 27.04
N VAL A 632 53.49 -23.82 26.10
CA VAL A 632 52.71 -25.06 26.17
C VAL A 632 53.64 -26.26 25.98
N LEU A 633 53.74 -27.09 27.02
CA LEU A 633 54.46 -28.37 27.04
C LEU A 633 53.61 -29.50 26.45
N GLY A 634 52.30 -29.46 26.65
CA GLY A 634 51.37 -30.49 26.16
C GLY A 634 49.92 -29.99 26.13
N GLN A 635 49.08 -30.66 25.34
CA GLN A 635 47.69 -30.30 25.13
C GLN A 635 46.84 -31.57 24.92
N THR A 636 45.69 -31.64 25.58
CA THR A 636 44.73 -32.74 25.45
C THR A 636 43.31 -32.18 25.24
N PRO A 637 42.63 -32.48 24.12
CA PRO A 637 43.12 -33.17 22.92
C PRO A 637 44.20 -32.35 22.17
N SER A 638 45.17 -33.04 21.57
CA SER A 638 46.25 -32.42 20.79
C SER A 638 45.74 -31.66 19.57
N ASP A 639 44.68 -32.18 18.94
CA ASP A 639 44.11 -31.75 17.67
C ASP A 639 42.72 -32.37 17.49
N GLY A 640 41.96 -31.89 16.50
CA GLY A 640 40.65 -32.44 16.12
C GLY A 640 39.52 -31.41 16.17
N THR A 641 38.28 -31.91 16.18
CA THR A 641 37.05 -31.11 16.28
C THR A 641 36.46 -31.25 17.67
N LEU A 642 36.29 -30.12 18.36
CA LEU A 642 35.53 -29.99 19.60
C LEU A 642 34.30 -29.10 19.35
N HIS A 643 33.47 -28.92 20.36
CA HIS A 643 32.28 -28.08 20.32
C HIS A 643 32.24 -27.12 21.51
N ARG A 644 31.32 -26.16 21.49
CA ARG A 644 31.31 -25.07 22.48
C ARG A 644 31.07 -25.59 23.91
N GLY A 645 31.95 -25.24 24.84
CA GLY A 645 31.95 -25.75 26.22
C GLY A 645 32.73 -27.04 26.46
N ASP A 646 33.18 -27.74 25.41
CA ASP A 646 34.07 -28.90 25.55
C ASP A 646 35.42 -28.46 26.17
N THR A 647 36.09 -29.38 26.90
CA THR A 647 37.27 -29.04 27.71
C THR A 647 38.58 -29.34 27.02
N VAL A 648 39.51 -28.38 27.02
CA VAL A 648 40.91 -28.55 26.57
C VAL A 648 41.84 -28.35 27.77
N THR A 649 42.65 -29.36 28.07
CA THR A 649 43.70 -29.28 29.09
C THR A 649 45.01 -28.85 28.45
N LEU A 650 45.63 -27.78 28.96
CA LEU A 650 46.97 -27.31 28.59
C LEU A 650 47.94 -27.56 29.75
N THR A 651 49.05 -28.24 29.49
CA THR A 651 50.19 -28.32 30.41
C THR A 651 51.19 -27.24 30.04
N ILE A 652 51.47 -26.33 30.96
CA ILE A 652 52.41 -25.20 30.79
C ILE A 652 53.78 -25.61 31.35
N SER A 653 54.86 -25.32 30.63
CA SER A 653 56.21 -25.53 31.13
C SER A 653 56.57 -24.53 32.22
N LYS A 654 57.11 -25.01 33.34
CA LYS A 654 57.82 -24.21 34.36
C LYS A 654 59.30 -23.98 34.02
N GLY A 655 59.79 -24.53 32.90
CA GLY A 655 61.21 -24.64 32.59
C GLY A 655 61.89 -25.81 33.32
N PRO A 656 63.23 -25.88 33.33
CA PRO A 656 63.97 -27.00 33.92
C PRO A 656 63.70 -27.16 35.41
N GLN A 657 63.69 -28.40 35.91
CA GLN A 657 63.47 -28.66 37.32
C GLN A 657 64.58 -28.01 38.18
N PRO A 658 64.25 -27.26 39.25
CA PRO A 658 65.28 -26.73 40.14
C PRO A 658 65.81 -27.83 41.05
N VAL A 659 67.13 -27.94 41.17
CA VAL A 659 67.85 -28.89 42.04
C VAL A 659 68.68 -28.11 43.05
N ALA A 660 68.87 -28.65 44.25
CA ALA A 660 69.74 -28.05 45.26
C ALA A 660 71.22 -28.23 44.88
N VAL A 661 72.00 -27.15 44.92
CA VAL A 661 73.46 -27.18 44.75
C VAL A 661 74.09 -27.95 45.93
N PRO A 662 74.81 -29.06 45.70
CA PRO A 662 75.49 -29.80 46.77
C PRO A 662 76.60 -28.97 47.41
N ASP A 663 76.85 -29.15 48.71
CA ASP A 663 78.11 -28.68 49.28
C ASP A 663 79.26 -29.54 48.76
N VAL A 664 80.25 -28.89 48.16
CA VAL A 664 81.48 -29.49 47.63
C VAL A 664 82.74 -28.80 48.19
N LYS A 665 82.58 -27.93 49.19
CA LYS A 665 83.68 -27.20 49.81
C LYS A 665 84.67 -28.16 50.47
N GLY A 666 85.94 -28.06 50.10
CA GLY A 666 86.99 -28.96 50.59
C GLY A 666 86.98 -30.36 49.98
N MET A 667 86.11 -30.66 49.01
CA MET A 667 86.22 -31.88 48.19
C MET A 667 87.33 -31.72 47.16
N ALA A 668 87.94 -32.84 46.75
CA ALA A 668 88.85 -32.85 45.61
C ALA A 668 88.09 -32.50 44.32
N VAL A 669 88.77 -31.88 43.33
CA VAL A 669 88.10 -31.40 42.10
C VAL A 669 87.29 -32.49 41.41
N LYS A 670 87.82 -33.72 41.32
CA LYS A 670 87.11 -34.84 40.70
C LYS A 670 85.83 -35.20 41.44
N ASP A 671 85.89 -35.35 42.76
CA ASP A 671 84.74 -35.74 43.58
C ASP A 671 83.66 -34.65 43.57
N ALA A 672 84.09 -33.38 43.57
CA ALA A 672 83.19 -32.22 43.41
C ALA A 672 82.51 -32.19 42.02
N GLN A 673 83.25 -32.48 40.95
CA GLN A 673 82.72 -32.58 39.59
C GLN A 673 81.73 -33.74 39.45
N ASP A 674 82.08 -34.92 39.99
CA ASP A 674 81.21 -36.10 39.96
C ASP A 674 79.94 -35.88 40.81
N ALA A 675 80.04 -35.22 41.97
CA ALA A 675 78.91 -34.85 42.82
C ALA A 675 77.96 -33.83 42.15
N MET A 676 78.52 -32.77 41.54
CA MET A 676 77.74 -31.77 40.78
C MET A 676 77.08 -32.39 39.54
N THR A 677 77.78 -33.26 38.83
CA THR A 677 77.25 -33.97 37.65
C THR A 677 76.13 -34.93 38.06
N LYS A 678 76.27 -35.62 39.19
CA LYS A 678 75.23 -36.47 39.79
C LYS A 678 73.99 -35.69 40.25
N ALA A 679 74.17 -34.43 40.68
CA ALA A 679 73.07 -33.49 40.92
C ALA A 679 72.46 -32.90 39.63
N GLY A 680 73.05 -33.16 38.45
CA GLY A 680 72.56 -32.70 37.16
C GLY A 680 73.03 -31.30 36.76
N PHE A 681 74.11 -30.79 37.34
CA PHE A 681 74.77 -29.55 36.94
C PHE A 681 75.92 -29.81 35.96
N ARG A 682 76.21 -28.82 35.11
CA ARG A 682 77.47 -28.75 34.37
C ARG A 682 78.49 -28.03 35.27
N THR A 683 79.77 -28.37 35.16
CA THR A 683 80.82 -27.71 35.94
C THR A 683 81.86 -27.04 35.05
N THR A 684 82.50 -26.00 35.57
CA THR A 684 83.66 -25.34 34.96
C THR A 684 84.59 -24.93 36.09
N THR A 685 85.90 -25.10 35.93
CA THR A 685 86.88 -24.81 36.98
C THR A 685 87.61 -23.50 36.72
N GLN A 686 87.88 -22.73 37.79
CA GLN A 686 88.69 -21.52 37.75
C GLN A 686 89.62 -21.49 38.98
N PRO A 687 90.89 -21.05 38.87
CA PRO A 687 91.74 -20.86 40.04
C PRO A 687 91.29 -19.63 40.84
N VAL A 688 91.52 -19.64 42.16
CA VAL A 688 91.53 -18.40 42.96
C VAL A 688 92.89 -17.74 42.77
N GLU A 689 92.91 -16.55 42.17
CA GLU A 689 94.17 -15.81 41.96
C GLU A 689 94.82 -15.35 43.27
N ALA A 690 96.09 -14.94 43.16
CA ALA A 690 97.02 -14.53 44.21
C ALA A 690 97.66 -15.62 45.10
N ASN A 691 97.15 -16.86 45.18
CA ASN A 691 97.88 -17.99 45.83
C ASN A 691 97.29 -19.39 45.50
N TYR A 692 97.21 -19.76 44.21
CA TYR A 692 96.85 -21.14 43.83
C TYR A 692 98.03 -22.08 44.14
N LEU A 693 97.85 -22.98 45.11
CA LEU A 693 98.90 -23.91 45.58
C LEU A 693 98.88 -25.24 44.80
N GLY A 694 97.90 -25.45 43.93
CA GLY A 694 97.77 -26.66 43.12
C GLY A 694 97.34 -27.88 43.92
N LEU A 695 96.73 -27.68 45.09
CA LEU A 695 96.37 -28.74 46.03
C LEU A 695 95.20 -29.60 45.52
N GLY A 696 94.40 -29.06 44.60
CA GLY A 696 93.36 -29.82 43.91
C GLY A 696 92.05 -29.93 44.67
N TYR A 697 91.74 -28.92 45.50
CA TYR A 697 90.51 -28.85 46.28
C TYR A 697 89.64 -27.65 45.88
N VAL A 698 88.32 -27.78 46.06
CA VAL A 698 87.36 -26.70 45.80
C VAL A 698 87.24 -25.79 47.03
N ALA A 699 87.59 -24.50 46.87
CA ALA A 699 87.44 -23.49 47.91
C ALA A 699 86.00 -23.01 48.07
N ARG A 700 85.29 -22.83 46.95
CA ARG A 700 83.87 -22.41 46.87
C ARG A 700 83.30 -22.69 45.48
N ALA A 701 81.98 -22.79 45.38
CA ALA A 701 81.25 -22.73 44.12
C ALA A 701 80.87 -21.27 43.76
N SER A 702 80.26 -21.07 42.59
CA SER A 702 79.64 -19.80 42.16
C SER A 702 78.24 -19.56 42.72
N SER A 703 77.69 -20.53 43.44
CA SER A 703 76.36 -20.51 44.06
C SER A 703 76.44 -21.22 45.39
N ASP A 704 75.79 -20.70 46.42
CA ASP A 704 75.93 -21.22 47.78
C ASP A 704 75.28 -22.61 47.93
N PRO A 705 75.84 -23.51 48.76
CA PRO A 705 75.25 -24.82 49.02
C PRO A 705 73.79 -24.73 49.48
N GLY A 706 72.94 -25.61 48.95
CA GLY A 706 71.50 -25.60 49.19
C GLY A 706 70.70 -24.60 48.35
N THR A 707 71.35 -23.72 47.56
CA THR A 707 70.64 -22.87 46.59
C THR A 707 69.93 -23.74 45.55
N MET A 708 68.67 -23.41 45.24
CA MET A 708 67.89 -24.10 44.20
C MET A 708 68.21 -23.49 42.82
N VAL A 709 68.86 -24.25 41.94
CA VAL A 709 69.31 -23.81 40.62
C VAL A 709 68.74 -24.74 39.54
N ALA A 710 68.38 -24.17 38.38
CA ALA A 710 67.81 -24.93 37.26
C ALA A 710 68.76 -26.05 36.79
N ARG A 711 68.25 -27.27 36.61
CA ARG A 711 69.00 -28.43 36.10
C ARG A 711 69.72 -28.10 34.78
N GLY A 712 70.91 -28.65 34.59
CA GLY A 712 71.75 -28.43 33.42
C GLY A 712 72.53 -27.10 33.42
N SER A 713 72.29 -26.21 34.40
CA SER A 713 73.05 -24.97 34.58
C SER A 713 74.53 -25.22 34.84
N THR A 714 75.41 -24.30 34.42
CA THR A 714 76.85 -24.39 34.64
C THR A 714 77.25 -23.69 35.94
N ILE A 715 77.84 -24.44 36.87
CA ILE A 715 78.39 -23.95 38.14
C ILE A 715 79.90 -23.84 38.05
N THR A 716 80.46 -22.69 38.42
CA THR A 716 81.91 -22.49 38.46
C THR A 716 82.47 -22.94 39.80
N LEU A 717 83.45 -23.85 39.78
CA LEU A 717 84.18 -24.32 40.95
C LEU A 717 85.51 -23.56 41.05
N TYR A 718 85.68 -22.83 42.15
CA TYR A 718 86.90 -22.05 42.43
C TYR A 718 87.91 -22.90 43.21
N LEU A 719 89.13 -23.00 42.70
CA LEU A 719 90.16 -23.94 43.17
C LEU A 719 91.29 -23.28 43.95
N VAL A 720 91.91 -24.03 44.87
CA VAL A 720 93.09 -23.68 45.68
C VAL A 720 94.20 -24.75 45.61
#